data_AF-A0A8H5LHC0-F1
#
_entry.id   AF-A0A8H5LHC0-F1
#
_cell.length_a   1.000
_cell.length_b   1.000
_cell.length_c   1.000
_cell.angle_alpha   90.00
_cell.angle_beta   90.00
_cell.angle_gamma   90.00
#
_symmetry.space_group_name_H-M   'P 1'
#
loop_
_entity.id
_entity.type
_entity.pdbx_description
1 polymer ?
#
loop_
_entity_poly.entity_id
_entity_poly.type
_entity_poly.pdbx_seq_one_letter_code
_entity_poly.pdbx_strand_id
1 'polypeptide(L)'
;MALNIPGVTSGEATAIINAVVAFLSITTSASIVVLIIFYMPQTHTALTWSSLARTLHASLWPLFLQTDSSATTATSLVMSTLTYLTLATTLLVPITSVIFPLGLHQGPLIKGRPREVPTRYVLDTSPLTLSKTPDRSTFQYGRACGDFGPALPCPGNENPNSTAYAPSVINTFTSTPHGPFTMQFRRFLNSPSYQPNSSFCLWGTAQSIFLREGAFVVDGLIVDTSTEHPGIGFWNQTLPDVIHGGTWSEDVLWLEPMTACVNTNITLDYVLSASASGGPHVSSSFNFTDRGGFYGLIDNDPPLAKGGQDLDLYEHAYRGAVWSNAYAMFALNATRESSFDGKIYTVRKNDTSLPILFSDYKIGKASDIPLVYFNETAQMEAVLRCQTVSSQDIANITNVHIACGAFLGPPLRTDGGDAKVLDEGSRWRQQIHVCASTTRASIQTVTFSSNDTSNLDHLLVTRQPTEQSVLWAVEKTNMTISQVEVLWGRVDNRFEGDPSLSTLRRGSLFLPAAYSLDDTIGGAWYPVGTNPAAAHANAWTGVYTFDPSRDRDLFDYTGTSNSAIQAKLRWFMVDNPDLGSSHIRNAIWTDIMTNNVIGTRTTPTVLVTPNELSVAYKLEYAIPGIILCLIWLTVFLMSLFLLSTRMLRFHYIKSVLNHTSIGRIVVGTSSLRTHDQSYPVNDSETIPLRHTSFKTSEQNPDASIVDLHGDSSYRHQRHERNHGADRTDDTLVTLLLNRRGTNKSAEHLMSNSE
;
A
#
# COMPACT_ATOMS: atom_id res chain seq x y z
N MET A 1 9.20 11.10 -23.83
CA MET A 1 9.27 9.64 -23.59
C MET A 1 10.34 9.40 -22.53
N ALA A 2 9.99 8.76 -21.42
CA ALA A 2 10.89 8.54 -20.28
C ALA A 2 11.28 7.05 -20.20
N LEU A 3 12.57 6.76 -20.04
CA LEU A 3 13.08 5.41 -19.86
C LEU A 3 13.25 5.15 -18.35
N ASN A 4 12.67 4.07 -17.83
CA ASN A 4 12.75 3.72 -16.40
C ASN A 4 13.75 2.57 -16.20
N ILE A 5 14.73 2.77 -15.31
CA ILE A 5 15.78 1.79 -15.00
C ILE A 5 15.60 1.33 -13.54
N PRO A 6 15.42 0.03 -13.27
CA PRO A 6 15.32 -0.52 -11.90
C PRO A 6 16.67 -0.54 -11.18
N GLY A 7 16.66 -0.41 -9.86
CA GLY A 7 17.74 -0.89 -9.00
C GLY A 7 19.06 -0.11 -9.05
N VAL A 8 19.05 1.13 -9.54
CA VAL A 8 20.22 2.01 -9.58
C VAL A 8 19.84 3.36 -8.97
N THR A 9 20.67 3.91 -8.09
CA THR A 9 20.46 5.26 -7.57
C THR A 9 20.82 6.33 -8.61
N SER A 10 20.23 7.53 -8.52
CA SER A 10 20.60 8.64 -9.40
C SER A 10 22.09 9.00 -9.30
N GLY A 11 22.69 8.83 -8.11
CA GLY A 11 24.12 9.03 -7.87
C GLY A 11 24.99 7.99 -8.58
N GLU A 12 24.66 6.70 -8.46
CA GLU A 12 25.37 5.63 -9.17
C GLU A 12 25.24 5.77 -10.68
N ALA A 13 24.03 6.07 -11.19
CA ALA A 13 23.81 6.30 -12.60
C ALA A 13 24.64 7.48 -13.13
N THR A 14 24.69 8.58 -12.36
CA THR A 14 25.53 9.76 -12.70
C THR A 14 27.01 9.40 -12.70
N ALA A 15 27.47 8.61 -11.71
CA ALA A 15 28.86 8.18 -11.63
C ALA A 15 29.25 7.29 -12.82
N ILE A 16 28.40 6.33 -13.20
CA ILE A 16 28.60 5.46 -14.37
C ILE A 16 28.65 6.30 -15.65
N ILE A 17 27.72 7.23 -15.83
CA ILE A 17 27.70 8.14 -16.99
C ILE A 17 28.99 8.94 -17.07
N ASN A 18 29.42 9.56 -15.97
CA ASN A 18 30.64 10.36 -15.94
C ASN A 18 31.90 9.51 -16.21
N ALA A 19 31.95 8.28 -15.70
CA ALA A 19 33.02 7.34 -15.98
C ALA A 19 33.09 7.00 -17.48
N VAL A 20 31.95 6.76 -18.13
CA VAL A 20 31.88 6.52 -19.58
C VAL A 20 32.31 7.75 -20.37
N VAL A 21 31.86 8.95 -20.01
CA VAL A 21 32.27 10.20 -20.67
C VAL A 21 33.77 10.44 -20.53
N ALA A 22 34.35 10.17 -19.36
CA ALA A 22 35.79 10.27 -19.13
C ALA A 22 36.58 9.26 -20.00
N PHE A 23 36.11 8.01 -20.07
CA PHE A 23 36.71 6.98 -20.93
C PHE A 23 36.65 7.39 -22.42
N LEU A 24 35.51 7.89 -22.89
CA LEU A 24 35.34 8.40 -24.25
C LEU A 24 36.28 9.57 -24.53
N SER A 25 36.45 10.49 -23.58
CA SER A 25 37.37 11.64 -23.70
C SER A 25 38.84 11.24 -23.83
N ILE A 26 39.31 10.30 -23.00
CA ILE A 26 40.70 9.81 -23.04
C ILE A 26 40.97 9.08 -24.36
N THR A 27 40.05 8.20 -24.76
CA THR A 27 40.22 7.35 -25.94
C THR A 27 40.02 8.12 -27.25
N THR A 28 39.11 9.13 -27.30
CA THR A 28 39.03 10.06 -28.44
C THR A 28 40.35 10.80 -28.61
N SER A 29 40.86 11.42 -27.53
CA SER A 29 42.11 12.19 -27.56
C SER A 29 43.30 11.33 -28.05
N ALA A 30 43.43 10.10 -27.55
CA ALA A 30 44.47 9.18 -28.01
C ALA A 30 44.29 8.77 -29.49
N SER A 31 43.05 8.51 -29.92
CA SER A 31 42.76 8.07 -31.29
C SER A 31 43.00 9.18 -32.32
N ILE A 32 42.68 10.42 -31.97
CA ILE A 32 42.97 11.60 -32.79
C ILE A 32 44.47 11.73 -33.01
N VAL A 33 45.30 11.56 -31.97
CA VAL A 33 46.77 11.64 -32.11
C VAL A 33 47.29 10.59 -33.10
N VAL A 34 46.76 9.37 -33.08
CA VAL A 34 47.12 8.32 -34.05
C VAL A 34 46.76 8.73 -35.48
N LEU A 35 45.56 9.30 -35.69
CA LEU A 35 45.11 9.76 -37.01
C LEU A 35 45.97 10.93 -37.52
N ILE A 36 46.30 11.88 -36.64
CA ILE A 36 47.18 13.01 -36.97
C ILE A 36 48.55 12.50 -37.43
N ILE A 37 49.15 11.54 -36.73
CA ILE A 37 50.46 10.96 -37.12
C ILE A 37 50.37 10.19 -38.44
N PHE A 38 49.25 9.53 -38.74
CA PHE A 38 49.08 8.78 -39.99
C PHE A 38 48.92 9.67 -41.22
N TYR A 39 48.06 10.69 -41.14
CA TYR A 39 47.77 11.60 -42.25
C TYR A 39 48.82 12.71 -42.43
N MET A 40 49.85 12.74 -41.57
CA MET A 40 50.94 13.69 -41.65
C MET A 40 51.79 13.48 -42.93
N PRO A 41 51.90 14.46 -43.83
CA PRO A 41 52.78 14.38 -45.00
C PRO A 41 54.26 14.50 -44.60
N GLN A 42 55.17 13.91 -45.39
CA GLN A 42 56.59 13.72 -45.00
C GLN A 42 57.49 14.97 -45.09
N THR A 43 56.99 16.13 -45.52
CA THR A 43 57.81 17.36 -45.72
C THR A 43 57.03 18.63 -45.38
N HIS A 44 57.31 19.31 -44.26
CA HIS A 44 56.71 20.63 -43.94
C HIS A 44 57.60 21.57 -43.10
N THR A 45 57.34 22.88 -43.27
CA THR A 45 58.00 24.03 -42.63
C THR A 45 57.79 24.09 -41.12
N ALA A 46 58.72 24.73 -40.39
CA ALA A 46 58.73 24.85 -38.93
C ALA A 46 57.40 25.37 -38.30
N LEU A 47 56.59 26.06 -39.09
CA LEU A 47 55.31 26.66 -38.70
C LEU A 47 54.18 25.63 -38.50
N THR A 48 54.14 24.56 -39.30
CA THR A 48 53.15 23.47 -39.12
C THR A 48 53.42 22.65 -37.86
N TRP A 49 54.69 22.55 -37.45
CA TRP A 49 55.13 21.86 -36.24
C TRP A 49 54.67 22.54 -34.95
N SER A 50 54.60 23.88 -34.93
CA SER A 50 54.05 24.65 -33.79
C SER A 50 52.57 24.37 -33.57
N SER A 51 51.79 24.19 -34.65
CA SER A 51 50.37 23.82 -34.54
C SER A 51 50.16 22.39 -34.01
N LEU A 52 51.07 21.47 -34.35
CA LEU A 52 51.00 20.05 -33.98
C LEU A 52 51.49 19.82 -32.54
N ALA A 53 52.54 20.52 -32.11
CA ALA A 53 52.98 20.56 -30.72
C ALA A 53 51.87 21.09 -29.79
N ARG A 54 51.07 22.07 -30.26
CA ARG A 54 49.90 22.60 -29.54
C ARG A 54 48.81 21.55 -29.32
N THR A 55 48.50 20.72 -30.33
CA THR A 55 47.56 19.60 -30.18
C THR A 55 48.09 18.47 -29.30
N LEU A 56 49.41 18.27 -29.27
CA LEU A 56 50.07 17.26 -28.42
C LEU A 56 50.23 17.70 -26.95
N HIS A 57 50.22 19.02 -26.67
CA HIS A 57 50.44 19.59 -25.33
C HIS A 57 49.19 20.24 -24.69
N ALA A 58 48.02 20.19 -25.34
CA ALA A 58 46.69 20.46 -24.76
C ALA A 58 46.55 21.76 -23.92
N SER A 59 46.95 22.93 -24.46
CA SER A 59 46.70 24.23 -23.80
C SER A 59 45.61 25.03 -24.52
N LEU A 60 44.57 25.45 -23.76
CA LEU A 60 43.41 26.23 -24.22
C LEU A 60 43.67 27.75 -24.30
N TRP A 61 44.72 28.25 -23.65
CA TRP A 61 45.01 29.69 -23.50
C TRP A 61 45.22 30.48 -24.80
N PRO A 62 45.95 29.97 -25.81
CA PRO A 62 46.22 30.75 -27.01
C PRO A 62 45.00 30.87 -27.95
N LEU A 63 43.88 30.20 -27.62
CA LEU A 63 42.62 30.24 -28.38
C LEU A 63 41.68 31.34 -27.84
N PHE A 64 41.63 31.50 -26.52
CA PHE A 64 40.93 32.60 -25.86
C PHE A 64 41.62 33.95 -26.08
N LEU A 65 42.95 33.95 -26.14
CA LEU A 65 43.73 35.19 -26.22
C LEU A 65 43.89 35.73 -27.66
N GLN A 66 43.37 35.04 -28.68
CA GLN A 66 43.59 35.39 -30.11
C GLN A 66 45.06 35.75 -30.40
N THR A 67 46.00 35.10 -29.72
CA THR A 67 47.43 35.28 -29.96
C THR A 67 47.78 34.42 -31.16
N ASP A 68 47.44 34.92 -32.34
CA ASP A 68 47.79 34.28 -33.59
C ASP A 68 49.25 34.59 -33.94
N SER A 69 50.04 33.53 -34.15
CA SER A 69 51.32 33.60 -34.86
C SER A 69 51.28 32.68 -36.08
N SER A 70 50.14 32.62 -36.78
CA SER A 70 50.00 31.83 -38.01
C SER A 70 49.05 32.50 -39.01
N ALA A 71 49.58 32.89 -40.17
CA ALA A 71 48.77 33.15 -41.36
C ALA A 71 48.31 31.80 -41.94
N THR A 72 47.01 31.67 -42.18
CA THR A 72 46.31 30.44 -42.61
C THR A 72 46.44 30.17 -44.12
N THR A 73 47.66 30.15 -44.67
CA THR A 73 47.87 29.87 -46.10
C THR A 73 48.47 28.48 -46.32
N ALA A 74 47.64 27.59 -46.88
CA ALA A 74 47.93 26.23 -47.39
C ALA A 74 48.02 25.08 -46.35
N THR A 75 46.86 24.55 -45.94
CA THR A 75 46.76 23.24 -45.26
C THR A 75 45.90 22.25 -46.07
N SER A 76 46.21 20.95 -45.97
CA SER A 76 45.42 19.90 -46.63
C SER A 76 44.04 19.76 -45.97
N LEU A 77 43.01 19.46 -46.78
CA LEU A 77 41.61 19.39 -46.33
C LEU A 77 41.41 18.39 -45.17
N VAL A 78 42.16 17.28 -45.19
CA VAL A 78 42.16 16.26 -44.12
C VAL A 78 42.67 16.85 -42.80
N MET A 79 43.73 17.66 -42.83
CA MET A 79 44.30 18.24 -41.61
C MET A 79 43.39 19.30 -41.01
N SER A 80 42.74 20.12 -41.86
CA SER A 80 41.71 21.06 -41.40
C SER A 80 40.55 20.34 -40.72
N THR A 81 40.05 19.23 -41.30
CA THR A 81 38.96 18.45 -40.68
C THR A 81 39.35 17.84 -39.32
N LEU A 82 40.59 17.34 -39.17
CA LEU A 82 41.07 16.80 -37.88
C LEU A 82 41.22 17.89 -36.81
N THR A 83 41.65 19.10 -37.18
CA THR A 83 41.76 20.24 -36.26
C THR A 83 40.38 20.76 -35.81
N TYR A 84 39.40 20.84 -36.71
CA TYR A 84 38.03 21.18 -36.35
C TYR A 84 37.38 20.10 -35.48
N LEU A 85 37.65 18.82 -35.75
CA LEU A 85 37.16 17.70 -34.94
C LEU A 85 37.73 17.74 -33.52
N THR A 86 39.03 18.03 -33.36
CA THR A 86 39.61 18.24 -32.02
C THR A 86 38.91 19.33 -31.25
N LEU A 87 38.67 20.48 -31.89
CA LEU A 87 38.02 21.62 -31.25
C LEU A 87 36.58 21.30 -30.84
N ALA A 88 35.82 20.65 -31.72
CA ALA A 88 34.46 20.20 -31.44
C ALA A 88 34.41 19.21 -30.27
N THR A 89 35.30 18.21 -30.24
CA THR A 89 35.36 17.24 -29.12
C THR A 89 35.75 17.91 -27.79
N THR A 90 36.73 18.83 -27.78
CA THR A 90 37.15 19.53 -26.56
C THR A 90 36.04 20.40 -25.94
N LEU A 91 35.11 20.91 -26.76
CA LEU A 91 33.96 21.70 -26.30
C LEU A 91 32.76 20.80 -25.95
N LEU A 92 32.56 19.71 -26.70
CA LEU A 92 31.43 18.80 -26.50
C LEU A 92 31.58 17.95 -25.23
N VAL A 93 32.80 17.59 -24.83
CA VAL A 93 33.06 16.82 -23.59
C VAL A 93 32.53 17.52 -22.33
N PRO A 94 32.88 18.78 -22.02
CA PRO A 94 32.36 19.45 -20.82
C PRO A 94 30.85 19.70 -20.88
N ILE A 95 30.32 19.99 -22.08
CA ILE A 95 28.86 20.13 -22.28
C ILE A 95 28.15 18.82 -21.98
N THR A 96 28.68 17.70 -22.48
CA THR A 96 28.11 16.36 -22.27
C THR A 96 28.23 15.93 -20.81
N SER A 97 29.36 16.18 -20.14
CA SER A 97 29.54 15.82 -18.73
C SER A 97 28.59 16.56 -17.79
N VAL A 98 28.13 17.75 -18.17
CA VAL A 98 27.16 18.51 -17.40
C VAL A 98 25.73 18.14 -17.80
N ILE A 99 25.38 18.22 -19.09
CA ILE A 99 23.98 18.10 -19.53
C ILE A 99 23.46 16.65 -19.47
N PHE A 100 24.31 15.66 -19.74
CA PHE A 100 23.86 14.27 -19.85
C PHE A 100 23.36 13.69 -18.51
N PRO A 101 24.01 13.96 -17.35
CA PRO A 101 23.47 13.58 -16.04
C PRO A 101 22.19 14.33 -15.63
N LEU A 102 21.97 15.56 -16.11
CA LEU A 102 20.79 16.37 -15.73
C LEU A 102 19.45 15.73 -16.13
N GLY A 103 19.46 14.79 -17.09
CA GLY A 103 18.26 14.05 -17.50
C GLY A 103 17.74 13.03 -16.48
N LEU A 104 18.54 12.68 -15.46
CA LEU A 104 18.19 11.71 -14.42
C LEU A 104 17.27 12.34 -13.38
N HIS A 105 16.14 11.69 -13.11
CA HIS A 105 15.24 12.06 -12.03
C HIS A 105 14.68 10.80 -11.36
N GLN A 106 14.17 10.95 -10.13
CA GLN A 106 13.51 9.84 -9.45
C GLN A 106 12.27 9.44 -10.26
N GLY A 107 12.25 8.17 -10.68
CA GLY A 107 11.12 7.56 -11.36
C GLY A 107 10.07 7.05 -10.36
N PRO A 108 8.91 6.59 -10.86
CA PRO A 108 7.89 5.99 -10.01
C PRO A 108 8.41 4.72 -9.34
N LEU A 109 7.87 4.37 -8.19
CA LEU A 109 8.11 3.06 -7.57
C LEU A 109 7.65 1.95 -8.53
N ILE A 110 8.50 0.95 -8.74
CA ILE A 110 8.21 -0.20 -9.58
C ILE A 110 8.15 -1.46 -8.72
N LYS A 111 7.34 -2.44 -9.13
CA LYS A 111 7.23 -3.70 -8.40
C LYS A 111 8.48 -4.56 -8.65
N GLY A 112 9.19 -4.87 -7.57
CA GLY A 112 10.31 -5.79 -7.55
C GLY A 112 9.87 -7.25 -7.67
N ARG A 113 10.83 -8.16 -7.52
CA ARG A 113 10.56 -9.61 -7.53
C ARG A 113 9.97 -10.07 -6.19
N PRO A 114 9.04 -11.04 -6.18
CA PRO A 114 8.54 -11.63 -4.95
C PRO A 114 9.69 -12.21 -4.11
N ARG A 115 9.75 -11.86 -2.82
CA ARG A 115 10.73 -12.37 -1.86
C ARG A 115 10.08 -12.55 -0.49
N GLU A 116 10.47 -13.60 0.22
CA GLU A 116 10.07 -13.80 1.61
C GLU A 116 10.83 -12.82 2.53
N VAL A 117 10.07 -12.05 3.30
CA VAL A 117 10.59 -11.01 4.20
C VAL A 117 10.01 -11.27 5.60
N PRO A 118 10.81 -11.07 6.68
CA PRO A 118 10.29 -11.12 8.03
C PRO A 118 9.24 -10.03 8.24
N THR A 119 8.24 -10.34 9.08
CA THR A 119 7.24 -9.36 9.48
C THR A 119 7.56 -8.76 10.84
N ARG A 120 7.10 -7.53 11.06
CA ARG A 120 7.14 -6.84 12.34
C ARG A 120 5.72 -6.45 12.75
N TYR A 121 5.41 -6.64 14.03
CA TYR A 121 4.19 -6.13 14.62
C TYR A 121 4.23 -4.60 14.69
N VAL A 122 3.20 -3.95 14.18
CA VAL A 122 3.02 -2.49 14.28
C VAL A 122 1.87 -2.20 15.23
N LEU A 123 2.13 -1.35 16.22
CA LEU A 123 1.14 -0.99 17.21
C LEU A 123 0.14 0.02 16.62
N ASP A 124 -1.14 -0.31 16.66
CA ASP A 124 -2.22 0.63 16.35
C ASP A 124 -2.40 1.68 17.46
N THR A 125 -2.62 2.93 17.07
CA THR A 125 -2.83 4.08 17.97
C THR A 125 -4.30 4.43 18.18
N SER A 126 -5.23 3.66 17.60
CA SER A 126 -6.66 3.87 17.76
C SER A 126 -7.14 3.71 19.22
N PRO A 127 -8.27 4.34 19.60
CA PRO A 127 -8.90 4.14 20.92
C PRO A 127 -9.17 2.67 21.27
N LEU A 128 -9.33 1.81 20.26
CA LEU A 128 -9.53 0.37 20.46
C LEU A 128 -8.33 -0.30 21.11
N THR A 129 -7.09 0.14 20.82
CA THR A 129 -5.89 -0.34 21.51
C THR A 129 -5.88 0.09 22.98
N LEU A 130 -6.33 1.32 23.30
CA LEU A 130 -6.36 1.83 24.68
C LEU A 130 -7.37 1.09 25.57
N SER A 131 -8.45 0.58 24.97
CA SER A 131 -9.50 -0.16 25.67
C SER A 131 -9.20 -1.63 25.94
N LYS A 132 -8.06 -2.14 25.44
CA LYS A 132 -7.67 -3.55 25.55
C LYS A 132 -7.09 -3.86 26.92
N THR A 133 -7.30 -5.09 27.41
CA THR A 133 -6.63 -5.57 28.63
C THR A 133 -5.09 -5.59 28.40
N PRO A 134 -4.28 -4.88 29.22
CA PRO A 134 -2.84 -4.68 28.97
C PRO A 134 -2.01 -5.98 28.90
N ASP A 135 -2.24 -6.92 29.82
CA ASP A 135 -1.51 -8.19 29.84
C ASP A 135 -2.33 -9.33 29.24
N ARG A 136 -2.15 -9.53 27.94
CA ARG A 136 -2.80 -10.57 27.14
C ARG A 136 -2.27 -11.98 27.43
N SER A 137 -1.07 -12.12 27.99
CA SER A 137 -0.48 -13.44 28.27
C SER A 137 -1.26 -14.21 29.33
N THR A 138 -2.07 -13.50 30.11
CA THR A 138 -2.94 -14.05 31.14
C THR A 138 -4.29 -14.54 30.60
N PHE A 139 -4.60 -14.35 29.32
CA PHE A 139 -5.86 -14.83 28.74
C PHE A 139 -5.89 -16.37 28.73
N GLN A 140 -6.96 -16.95 29.29
CA GLN A 140 -7.16 -18.39 29.38
C GLN A 140 -8.39 -18.79 28.57
N TYR A 141 -8.17 -19.62 27.55
CA TYR A 141 -9.26 -20.24 26.81
C TYR A 141 -9.97 -21.27 27.68
N GLY A 142 -11.28 -21.14 27.80
CA GLY A 142 -12.12 -22.16 28.41
C GLY A 142 -13.57 -22.05 27.95
N ARG A 143 -14.37 -23.00 28.42
CA ARG A 143 -15.83 -22.99 28.33
C ARG A 143 -16.41 -23.74 29.51
N ALA A 144 -17.60 -23.37 29.94
CA ALA A 144 -18.39 -24.18 30.86
C ALA A 144 -19.35 -25.07 30.06
N CYS A 145 -19.69 -26.24 30.61
CA CYS A 145 -20.69 -27.14 30.04
C CYS A 145 -21.74 -27.53 31.08
N GLY A 146 -22.98 -27.69 30.62
CA GLY A 146 -24.16 -27.91 31.46
C GLY A 146 -25.13 -26.72 31.44
N ASP A 147 -26.37 -27.01 31.83
CA ASP A 147 -27.47 -26.06 31.94
C ASP A 147 -27.75 -25.75 33.43
N PHE A 148 -28.94 -25.27 33.81
CA PHE A 148 -29.44 -25.06 35.19
C PHE A 148 -29.34 -26.29 36.15
N GLY A 149 -28.81 -27.42 35.69
CA GLY A 149 -28.58 -28.65 36.45
C GLY A 149 -27.15 -28.79 37.01
N PRO A 150 -26.74 -29.99 37.46
CA PRO A 150 -25.37 -30.22 37.93
C PRO A 150 -24.35 -29.97 36.80
N ALA A 151 -23.18 -29.42 37.15
CA ALA A 151 -22.10 -29.17 36.20
C ALA A 151 -21.78 -30.44 35.41
N LEU A 152 -21.73 -30.33 34.08
CA LEU A 152 -21.45 -31.45 33.20
C LEU A 152 -20.00 -31.38 32.71
N PRO A 153 -19.32 -32.54 32.59
CA PRO A 153 -18.00 -32.58 31.97
C PRO A 153 -18.07 -32.13 30.52
N CYS A 154 -17.25 -31.14 30.16
CA CYS A 154 -17.11 -30.72 28.78
C CYS A 154 -16.48 -31.84 27.93
N PRO A 155 -16.76 -31.88 26.61
CA PRO A 155 -16.16 -32.87 25.71
C PRO A 155 -14.64 -32.95 25.84
N GLY A 156 -14.12 -34.18 26.01
CA GLY A 156 -12.69 -34.46 26.17
C GLY A 156 -12.13 -34.24 27.58
N ASN A 157 -12.97 -33.83 28.55
CA ASN A 157 -12.58 -33.63 29.94
C ASN A 157 -13.47 -34.47 30.86
N GLU A 158 -12.89 -35.12 31.87
CA GLU A 158 -13.63 -35.94 32.83
C GLU A 158 -14.08 -35.15 34.06
N ASN A 159 -13.47 -33.99 34.32
CA ASN A 159 -13.78 -33.16 35.49
C ASN A 159 -14.93 -32.17 35.17
N PRO A 160 -16.11 -32.31 35.79
CA PRO A 160 -17.24 -31.40 35.56
C PRO A 160 -16.99 -29.96 36.03
N ASN A 161 -16.03 -29.76 36.94
CA ASN A 161 -15.71 -28.43 37.47
C ASN A 161 -14.58 -27.73 36.70
N SER A 162 -14.08 -28.33 35.62
CA SER A 162 -13.00 -27.76 34.81
C SER A 162 -13.53 -27.16 33.53
N THR A 163 -13.09 -25.93 33.25
CA THR A 163 -13.49 -25.17 32.05
C THR A 163 -12.44 -25.25 30.93
N ALA A 164 -11.30 -25.89 31.20
CA ALA A 164 -10.20 -26.00 30.27
C ALA A 164 -10.52 -26.96 29.11
N TYR A 165 -10.08 -26.60 27.90
CA TYR A 165 -10.14 -27.49 26.75
C TYR A 165 -9.16 -28.66 26.87
N ALA A 166 -9.60 -29.83 26.40
CA ALA A 166 -8.73 -31.00 26.32
C ALA A 166 -7.56 -30.75 25.33
N PRO A 167 -6.34 -31.24 25.60
CA PRO A 167 -5.20 -31.06 24.69
C PRO A 167 -5.44 -31.60 23.27
N SER A 168 -6.22 -32.68 23.14
CA SER A 168 -6.63 -33.24 21.84
C SER A 168 -7.45 -32.25 21.01
N VAL A 169 -8.42 -31.59 21.63
CA VAL A 169 -9.29 -30.58 21.01
C VAL A 169 -8.46 -29.38 20.55
N ILE A 170 -7.53 -28.90 21.39
CA ILE A 170 -6.62 -27.81 21.03
C ILE A 170 -5.78 -28.21 19.80
N ASN A 171 -5.15 -29.39 19.81
CA ASN A 171 -4.32 -29.86 18.69
C ASN A 171 -5.09 -29.98 17.37
N THR A 172 -6.35 -30.37 17.42
CA THR A 172 -7.22 -30.45 16.24
C THR A 172 -7.51 -29.07 15.65
N PHE A 173 -7.97 -28.14 16.47
CA PHE A 173 -8.40 -26.82 16.03
C PHE A 173 -7.26 -25.80 15.87
N THR A 174 -6.04 -26.14 16.28
CA THR A 174 -4.79 -25.40 15.98
C THR A 174 -4.01 -25.97 14.81
N SER A 175 -4.50 -27.06 14.20
CA SER A 175 -3.86 -27.69 13.04
C SER A 175 -3.75 -26.76 11.82
N THR A 176 -4.65 -25.77 11.73
CA THR A 176 -4.57 -24.70 10.74
C THR A 176 -4.68 -23.34 11.42
N PRO A 177 -4.25 -22.26 10.75
CA PRO A 177 -4.28 -20.92 11.33
C PRO A 177 -5.63 -20.21 11.26
N HIS A 178 -6.72 -20.91 10.94
CA HIS A 178 -8.06 -20.33 10.79
C HIS A 178 -9.07 -21.05 11.70
N GLY A 179 -8.61 -21.38 12.91
CA GLY A 179 -9.40 -22.02 13.95
C GLY A 179 -9.94 -21.03 14.98
N PRO A 180 -10.74 -21.49 15.95
CA PRO A 180 -11.35 -20.67 16.99
C PRO A 180 -10.30 -20.05 17.94
N PHE A 181 -9.12 -20.68 18.07
CA PHE A 181 -8.02 -20.23 18.92
C PHE A 181 -7.19 -19.08 18.33
N THR A 182 -7.55 -18.56 17.16
CA THR A 182 -6.95 -17.31 16.63
C THR A 182 -7.74 -16.06 17.02
N MET A 183 -8.85 -16.24 17.72
CA MET A 183 -9.71 -15.17 18.23
C MET A 183 -9.61 -15.12 19.75
N GLN A 184 -9.67 -13.91 20.30
CA GLN A 184 -9.77 -13.65 21.73
C GLN A 184 -10.68 -12.44 21.98
N PHE A 185 -11.19 -12.32 23.19
CA PHE A 185 -11.89 -11.11 23.61
C PHE A 185 -10.91 -9.95 23.81
N ARG A 186 -11.31 -8.74 23.43
CA ARG A 186 -10.50 -7.52 23.61
C ARG A 186 -10.31 -7.20 25.09
N ARG A 187 -11.39 -7.36 25.87
CA ARG A 187 -11.45 -7.15 27.31
C ARG A 187 -11.92 -8.41 28.00
N PHE A 188 -11.23 -8.77 29.07
CA PHE A 188 -11.54 -9.96 29.83
C PHE A 188 -11.12 -9.79 31.29
N LEU A 189 -11.72 -10.62 32.16
CA LEU A 189 -11.37 -10.74 33.56
C LEU A 189 -11.07 -12.19 33.92
N ASN A 190 -10.02 -12.38 34.71
CA ASN A 190 -9.66 -13.66 35.30
C ASN A 190 -10.14 -13.62 36.75
N SER A 191 -11.23 -14.32 37.05
CA SER A 191 -11.73 -14.39 38.41
C SER A 191 -12.15 -15.82 38.75
N PRO A 192 -11.46 -16.47 39.71
CA PRO A 192 -11.82 -17.81 40.17
C PRO A 192 -13.26 -17.89 40.70
N SER A 193 -13.82 -16.76 41.15
CA SER A 193 -15.19 -16.66 41.66
C SER A 193 -16.25 -16.78 40.57
N TYR A 194 -15.91 -16.46 39.31
CA TYR A 194 -16.82 -16.55 38.17
C TYR A 194 -16.59 -17.84 37.37
N GLN A 195 -15.33 -18.18 37.08
CA GLN A 195 -14.97 -19.48 36.49
C GLN A 195 -13.53 -19.88 36.89
N PRO A 196 -13.30 -21.14 37.30
CA PRO A 196 -11.95 -21.67 37.48
C PRO A 196 -11.31 -21.97 36.11
N ASN A 197 -10.10 -21.46 35.86
CA ASN A 197 -9.25 -21.75 34.69
C ASN A 197 -9.71 -21.22 33.31
N SER A 198 -10.50 -20.14 33.29
CA SER A 198 -10.88 -19.46 32.05
C SER A 198 -11.01 -17.95 32.25
N SER A 199 -10.91 -17.20 31.15
CA SER A 199 -11.16 -15.76 31.12
C SER A 199 -12.61 -15.48 30.74
N PHE A 200 -13.28 -14.62 31.50
CA PHE A 200 -14.64 -14.14 31.20
C PHE A 200 -14.57 -12.86 30.35
N CYS A 201 -15.35 -12.81 29.27
CA CYS A 201 -15.39 -11.65 28.37
C CYS A 201 -16.08 -10.44 29.01
N LEU A 202 -15.68 -9.23 28.60
CA LEU A 202 -16.39 -8.00 28.94
C LEU A 202 -16.85 -7.29 27.67
N TRP A 203 -18.16 -7.27 27.45
CA TRP A 203 -18.80 -6.59 26.30
C TRP A 203 -18.89 -5.09 26.48
N GLY A 204 -18.67 -4.33 25.40
CA GLY A 204 -18.83 -2.88 25.41
C GLY A 204 -18.11 -2.17 24.27
N THR A 205 -18.17 -0.84 24.29
CA THR A 205 -17.72 0.00 23.18
C THR A 205 -16.59 0.93 23.61
N ALA A 206 -15.48 0.89 22.88
CA ALA A 206 -14.38 1.84 23.00
C ALA A 206 -14.48 2.95 21.95
N GLN A 207 -14.84 2.57 20.73
CA GLN A 207 -15.04 3.47 19.61
C GLN A 207 -16.08 2.88 18.66
N SER A 208 -17.09 3.66 18.30
CA SER A 208 -18.00 3.25 17.24
C SER A 208 -17.36 3.47 15.88
N ILE A 209 -17.24 2.41 15.10
CA ILE A 209 -16.86 2.43 13.68
C ILE A 209 -18.08 2.52 12.76
N PHE A 210 -19.30 2.58 13.32
CA PHE A 210 -20.55 2.57 12.56
C PHE A 210 -20.60 3.65 11.47
N LEU A 211 -20.01 4.83 11.70
CA LEU A 211 -19.98 5.93 10.74
C LEU A 211 -18.87 5.80 9.68
N ARG A 212 -17.85 4.97 9.90
CA ARG A 212 -16.73 4.80 8.98
C ARG A 212 -17.15 4.02 7.74
N GLU A 213 -16.50 4.30 6.62
CA GLU A 213 -16.76 3.66 5.33
C GLU A 213 -15.51 2.98 4.79
N GLY A 214 -15.73 1.91 4.01
CA GLY A 214 -14.68 1.14 3.35
C GLY A 214 -14.00 0.11 4.25
N ALA A 215 -12.96 -0.51 3.69
CA ALA A 215 -12.13 -1.48 4.39
C ALA A 215 -10.95 -0.77 5.07
N PHE A 216 -10.69 -1.11 6.33
CA PHE A 216 -9.57 -0.57 7.10
C PHE A 216 -9.05 -1.59 8.12
N VAL A 217 -7.86 -1.33 8.63
CA VAL A 217 -7.24 -2.12 9.70
C VAL A 217 -7.45 -1.43 11.04
N VAL A 218 -7.63 -2.24 12.09
CA VAL A 218 -7.68 -1.78 13.49
C VAL A 218 -7.19 -2.88 14.42
N ASP A 219 -6.57 -2.57 15.56
CA ASP A 219 -5.86 -3.50 16.47
C ASP A 219 -6.32 -4.97 16.41
N GLY A 220 -5.56 -5.79 15.67
CA GLY A 220 -5.75 -7.23 15.46
C GLY A 220 -6.91 -7.67 14.55
N LEU A 221 -7.52 -6.75 13.79
CA LEU A 221 -8.62 -6.98 12.85
C LEU A 221 -8.45 -6.20 11.54
N ILE A 222 -9.06 -6.75 10.50
CA ILE A 222 -9.40 -6.02 9.27
C ILE A 222 -10.92 -5.89 9.29
N VAL A 223 -11.44 -4.69 9.08
CA VAL A 223 -12.86 -4.41 9.14
C VAL A 223 -13.30 -3.86 7.80
N ASP A 224 -14.40 -4.41 7.28
CA ASP A 224 -15.07 -3.87 6.10
C ASP A 224 -16.50 -3.46 6.49
N THR A 225 -16.80 -2.17 6.34
CA THR A 225 -18.12 -1.60 6.61
C THR A 225 -18.93 -1.32 5.32
N SER A 226 -18.47 -1.83 4.18
CA SER A 226 -19.22 -1.73 2.91
C SER A 226 -20.56 -2.47 2.97
N THR A 227 -21.53 -2.01 2.18
CA THR A 227 -22.86 -2.61 2.08
C THR A 227 -22.85 -3.94 1.33
N GLU A 228 -21.96 -4.10 0.35
CA GLU A 228 -21.86 -5.30 -0.48
C GLU A 228 -21.35 -6.50 0.33
N HIS A 229 -20.31 -6.27 1.12
CA HIS A 229 -19.64 -7.31 1.86
C HIS A 229 -19.20 -6.78 3.25
N PRO A 230 -20.09 -6.68 4.23
CA PRO A 230 -19.67 -6.29 5.58
C PRO A 230 -18.89 -7.42 6.27
N GLY A 231 -18.09 -7.09 7.28
CA GLY A 231 -17.57 -8.08 8.22
C GLY A 231 -16.19 -7.78 8.78
N ILE A 232 -15.62 -8.77 9.45
CA ILE A 232 -14.31 -8.68 10.09
C ILE A 232 -13.41 -9.85 9.71
N GLY A 233 -12.14 -9.56 9.46
CA GLY A 233 -11.06 -10.53 9.27
C GLY A 233 -10.10 -10.54 10.47
N PHE A 234 -9.71 -11.71 10.94
CA PHE A 234 -8.77 -11.83 12.06
C PHE A 234 -7.32 -11.74 11.59
N TRP A 235 -6.61 -10.69 11.98
CA TRP A 235 -5.23 -10.43 11.52
C TRP A 235 -4.40 -9.67 12.56
N ASN A 236 -3.27 -10.23 13.02
CA ASN A 236 -2.47 -9.62 14.10
C ASN A 236 -1.42 -8.60 13.59
N GLN A 237 -1.83 -7.62 12.78
CA GLN A 237 -1.08 -6.40 12.45
C GLN A 237 0.43 -6.58 12.17
N THR A 238 0.77 -7.62 11.41
CA THR A 238 2.15 -7.91 11.02
C THR A 238 2.44 -7.30 9.65
N LEU A 239 3.23 -6.22 9.61
CA LEU A 239 3.69 -5.60 8.36
C LEU A 239 5.04 -6.19 7.93
N PRO A 240 5.31 -6.35 6.63
CA PRO A 240 6.61 -6.77 6.17
C PRO A 240 7.68 -5.70 6.38
N ASP A 241 8.89 -6.12 6.74
CA ASP A 241 10.02 -5.20 6.98
C ASP A 241 10.66 -4.73 5.67
N VAL A 242 9.99 -3.84 4.95
CA VAL A 242 10.44 -3.27 3.67
C VAL A 242 10.25 -1.76 3.62
N ILE A 243 11.37 -1.03 3.56
CA ILE A 243 11.45 0.44 3.69
C ILE A 243 10.54 1.20 2.70
N HIS A 244 10.41 0.73 1.45
CA HIS A 244 9.62 1.40 0.42
C HIS A 244 8.21 0.79 0.26
N GLY A 245 7.81 -0.03 1.22
CA GLY A 245 6.59 -0.81 1.14
C GLY A 245 6.60 -1.86 0.04
N GLY A 246 5.41 -2.34 -0.30
CA GLY A 246 5.22 -3.42 -1.25
C GLY A 246 3.79 -3.92 -1.25
N THR A 247 3.55 -4.92 -2.09
CA THR A 247 2.28 -5.65 -2.12
C THR A 247 2.50 -7.07 -1.61
N TRP A 248 1.67 -7.53 -0.68
CA TRP A 248 1.68 -8.91 -0.18
C TRP A 248 0.25 -9.42 -0.01
N SER A 249 0.09 -10.72 0.16
CA SER A 249 -1.23 -11.31 0.35
C SER A 249 -1.21 -12.40 1.40
N GLU A 250 -2.28 -12.46 2.19
CA GLU A 250 -2.46 -13.43 3.27
C GLU A 250 -3.87 -14.00 3.23
N ASP A 251 -4.00 -15.28 3.56
CA ASP A 251 -5.30 -15.87 3.81
C ASP A 251 -5.76 -15.53 5.23
N VAL A 252 -6.98 -15.02 5.34
CA VAL A 252 -7.55 -14.53 6.60
C VAL A 252 -8.86 -15.25 6.87
N LEU A 253 -9.08 -15.64 8.14
CA LEU A 253 -10.40 -16.09 8.58
C LEU A 253 -11.31 -14.87 8.67
N TRP A 254 -12.39 -14.89 7.89
CA TRP A 254 -13.33 -13.78 7.78
C TRP A 254 -14.71 -14.18 8.31
N LEU A 255 -15.34 -13.30 9.08
CA LEU A 255 -16.72 -13.42 9.54
C LEU A 255 -17.58 -12.34 8.92
N GLU A 256 -18.58 -12.78 8.17
CA GLU A 256 -19.53 -11.90 7.46
C GLU A 256 -20.89 -11.98 8.16
N PRO A 257 -21.45 -10.85 8.61
CA PRO A 257 -22.84 -10.80 9.03
C PRO A 257 -23.74 -10.90 7.80
N MET A 258 -24.68 -11.83 7.85
CA MET A 258 -25.67 -12.05 6.81
C MET A 258 -27.04 -11.77 7.41
N THR A 259 -27.82 -10.87 6.80
CA THR A 259 -29.16 -10.53 7.27
C THR A 259 -30.10 -10.44 6.08
N ALA A 260 -31.30 -10.98 6.23
CA ALA A 260 -32.43 -10.69 5.35
C ALA A 260 -33.55 -10.06 6.18
N CYS A 261 -34.20 -9.04 5.64
CA CYS A 261 -35.32 -8.35 6.29
C CYS A 261 -36.52 -8.31 5.34
N VAL A 262 -37.71 -8.48 5.91
CA VAL A 262 -38.99 -8.42 5.21
C VAL A 262 -39.81 -7.29 5.81
N ASN A 263 -40.28 -6.39 4.96
CA ASN A 263 -41.24 -5.36 5.36
C ASN A 263 -42.57 -6.02 5.72
N THR A 264 -43.10 -5.71 6.90
CA THR A 264 -44.39 -6.27 7.33
C THR A 264 -45.58 -5.62 6.63
N ASN A 265 -45.36 -4.59 5.80
CA ASN A 265 -46.38 -3.75 5.17
C ASN A 265 -47.29 -3.09 6.20
N ILE A 266 -46.72 -2.75 7.34
CA ILE A 266 -47.37 -2.04 8.44
C ILE A 266 -46.55 -0.80 8.75
N THR A 267 -47.22 0.34 8.90
CA THR A 267 -46.54 1.61 9.18
C THR A 267 -47.09 2.30 10.41
N LEU A 268 -46.19 2.89 11.19
CA LEU A 268 -46.51 3.79 12.29
C LEU A 268 -46.44 5.22 11.78
N ASP A 269 -47.59 5.89 11.71
CA ASP A 269 -47.73 7.29 11.34
C ASP A 269 -48.01 8.13 12.60
N TYR A 270 -47.19 9.14 12.89
CA TYR A 270 -47.32 9.98 14.08
C TYR A 270 -46.94 11.43 13.83
N VAL A 271 -47.30 12.28 14.80
CA VAL A 271 -47.01 13.72 14.79
C VAL A 271 -46.19 14.06 16.02
N LEU A 272 -45.21 14.95 15.87
CA LEU A 272 -44.48 15.49 17.01
C LEU A 272 -45.28 16.60 17.68
N SER A 273 -45.34 16.62 19.00
CA SER A 273 -46.02 17.64 19.83
C SER A 273 -45.01 18.28 20.80
N ALA A 274 -45.27 19.50 21.27
CA ALA A 274 -44.44 20.11 22.32
C ALA A 274 -44.73 19.48 23.69
N SER A 275 -43.67 19.03 24.38
CA SER A 275 -43.79 18.58 25.77
C SER A 275 -43.80 19.77 26.72
N ALA A 276 -44.55 19.66 27.84
CA ALA A 276 -44.50 20.62 28.94
C ALA A 276 -43.09 20.76 29.57
N SER A 277 -42.23 19.75 29.39
CA SER A 277 -40.84 19.75 29.85
C SER A 277 -39.83 20.32 28.84
N GLY A 278 -40.30 20.80 27.68
CA GLY A 278 -39.47 21.28 26.58
C GLY A 278 -38.95 20.14 25.68
N GLY A 279 -39.09 20.32 24.36
CA GLY A 279 -38.63 19.38 23.33
C GLY A 279 -39.77 18.70 22.54
N PRO A 280 -39.56 18.38 21.25
CA PRO A 280 -40.52 17.65 20.44
C PRO A 280 -40.60 16.19 20.90
N HIS A 281 -41.81 15.68 21.11
CA HIS A 281 -42.06 14.29 21.49
C HIS A 281 -43.18 13.70 20.64
N VAL A 282 -43.21 12.38 20.48
CA VAL A 282 -44.31 11.70 19.79
C VAL A 282 -45.61 11.96 20.53
N SER A 283 -46.68 12.35 19.82
CA SER A 283 -48.01 12.57 20.36
C SER A 283 -48.54 11.39 21.20
N SER A 284 -49.46 11.66 22.11
CA SER A 284 -50.08 10.63 22.99
C SER A 284 -50.89 9.56 22.26
N SER A 285 -51.19 9.79 20.98
CA SER A 285 -51.77 8.82 20.06
C SER A 285 -50.98 8.79 18.76
N PHE A 286 -50.93 7.62 18.13
CA PHE A 286 -50.38 7.43 16.81
C PHE A 286 -51.25 6.47 16.00
N ASN A 287 -51.05 6.48 14.69
CA ASN A 287 -51.81 5.69 13.75
C ASN A 287 -50.99 4.49 13.31
N PHE A 288 -51.53 3.30 13.57
CA PHE A 288 -51.03 2.06 13.03
C PHE A 288 -51.79 1.80 11.73
N THR A 289 -51.10 1.88 10.59
CA THR A 289 -51.72 1.84 9.26
C THR A 289 -51.36 0.52 8.57
N ASP A 290 -52.38 -0.24 8.17
CA ASP A 290 -52.22 -1.44 7.34
C ASP A 290 -51.98 -1.05 5.87
N ARG A 291 -50.89 -1.54 5.27
CA ARG A 291 -50.55 -1.37 3.86
C ARG A 291 -50.43 -2.70 3.11
N GLY A 292 -50.98 -3.78 3.67
CA GLY A 292 -50.85 -5.14 3.13
C GLY A 292 -50.39 -6.17 4.14
N GLY A 293 -50.20 -5.79 5.40
CA GLY A 293 -49.80 -6.70 6.46
C GLY A 293 -50.94 -7.59 6.95
N PHE A 294 -52.19 -7.08 6.97
CA PHE A 294 -53.34 -7.83 7.47
C PHE A 294 -54.22 -8.39 6.34
N TYR A 295 -54.74 -7.55 5.45
CA TYR A 295 -55.62 -8.05 4.37
C TYR A 295 -54.92 -9.03 3.43
N GLY A 296 -53.60 -8.87 3.23
CA GLY A 296 -52.75 -9.73 2.41
C GLY A 296 -52.15 -10.93 3.16
N LEU A 297 -52.48 -11.12 4.44
CA LEU A 297 -51.92 -12.21 5.25
C LEU A 297 -52.35 -13.57 4.71
N ILE A 298 -51.43 -14.53 4.67
CA ILE A 298 -51.70 -15.91 4.26
C ILE A 298 -52.31 -16.73 5.39
N ASP A 299 -53.10 -17.76 5.06
CA ASP A 299 -53.76 -18.61 6.06
C ASP A 299 -52.88 -19.74 6.60
N ASN A 300 -51.85 -20.14 5.85
CA ASN A 300 -50.98 -21.26 6.21
C ASN A 300 -49.59 -20.76 6.61
N ASP A 301 -48.97 -21.49 7.53
CA ASP A 301 -47.58 -21.25 7.94
C ASP A 301 -46.62 -21.48 6.74
N PRO A 302 -45.75 -20.52 6.40
CA PRO A 302 -44.78 -20.68 5.32
C PRO A 302 -43.91 -21.92 5.51
N PRO A 303 -43.73 -22.75 4.47
CA PRO A 303 -42.74 -23.82 4.51
C PRO A 303 -41.34 -23.21 4.59
N LEU A 304 -40.44 -23.90 5.29
CA LEU A 304 -39.01 -23.60 5.25
C LEU A 304 -38.27 -24.76 4.62
N ALA A 305 -37.24 -24.46 3.82
CA ALA A 305 -36.31 -25.48 3.35
C ALA A 305 -35.71 -26.27 4.53
N LYS A 306 -35.30 -27.52 4.29
CA LYS A 306 -34.66 -28.33 5.34
C LYS A 306 -33.38 -27.62 5.79
N GLY A 307 -33.32 -27.26 7.07
CA GLY A 307 -32.21 -26.55 7.68
C GLY A 307 -30.87 -27.28 7.57
N GLY A 308 -29.80 -26.59 7.95
CA GLY A 308 -28.44 -27.05 7.75
C GLY A 308 -27.56 -25.92 7.23
N GLN A 309 -26.67 -26.27 6.32
CA GLN A 309 -25.74 -25.31 5.72
C GLN A 309 -26.28 -24.69 4.43
N ASP A 310 -27.43 -25.15 3.91
CA ASP A 310 -28.16 -24.53 2.80
C ASP A 310 -29.30 -23.69 3.39
N LEU A 311 -29.03 -22.41 3.61
CA LEU A 311 -29.87 -21.52 4.41
C LEU A 311 -30.38 -20.35 3.56
N ASP A 312 -31.69 -20.17 3.54
CA ASP A 312 -32.33 -18.97 3.00
C ASP A 312 -32.89 -18.10 4.14
N LEU A 313 -32.16 -17.04 4.49
CA LEU A 313 -32.57 -16.11 5.55
C LEU A 313 -33.88 -15.38 5.22
N TYR A 314 -34.21 -15.19 3.94
CA TYR A 314 -35.43 -14.50 3.56
C TYR A 314 -36.66 -15.32 3.94
N GLU A 315 -36.63 -16.65 3.73
CA GLU A 315 -37.74 -17.53 4.13
C GLU A 315 -37.98 -17.46 5.65
N HIS A 316 -36.90 -17.45 6.45
CA HIS A 316 -36.98 -17.31 7.90
C HIS A 316 -37.59 -15.96 8.32
N ALA A 317 -37.09 -14.86 7.75
CA ALA A 317 -37.60 -13.51 8.01
C ALA A 317 -39.07 -13.35 7.56
N TYR A 318 -39.43 -13.91 6.41
CA TYR A 318 -40.79 -13.90 5.87
C TYR A 318 -41.75 -14.68 6.78
N ARG A 319 -41.36 -15.86 7.23
CA ARG A 319 -42.15 -16.62 8.21
C ARG A 319 -42.33 -15.85 9.51
N GLY A 320 -41.26 -15.24 10.02
CA GLY A 320 -41.34 -14.34 11.17
C GLY A 320 -42.30 -13.16 10.96
N ALA A 321 -42.30 -12.55 9.77
CA ALA A 321 -43.20 -11.45 9.41
C ALA A 321 -44.67 -11.88 9.39
N VAL A 322 -44.98 -13.05 8.82
CA VAL A 322 -46.34 -13.62 8.80
C VAL A 322 -46.86 -13.82 10.22
N TRP A 323 -46.07 -14.43 11.10
CA TRP A 323 -46.45 -14.64 12.50
C TRP A 323 -46.59 -13.32 13.27
N SER A 324 -45.67 -12.39 13.05
CA SER A 324 -45.73 -11.05 13.65
C SER A 324 -47.03 -10.33 13.27
N ASN A 325 -47.39 -10.35 11.99
CA ASN A 325 -48.63 -9.74 11.48
C ASN A 325 -49.89 -10.46 12.00
N ALA A 326 -49.87 -11.80 12.08
CA ALA A 326 -50.99 -12.57 12.61
C ALA A 326 -51.31 -12.21 14.06
N TYR A 327 -50.28 -12.14 14.93
CA TYR A 327 -50.47 -11.73 16.32
C TYR A 327 -50.85 -10.25 16.43
N ALA A 328 -50.31 -9.39 15.57
CA ALA A 328 -50.69 -7.98 15.58
C ALA A 328 -52.14 -7.74 15.18
N MET A 329 -52.61 -8.47 14.16
CA MET A 329 -54.01 -8.48 13.73
C MET A 329 -54.93 -8.96 14.86
N PHE A 330 -54.54 -10.03 15.58
CA PHE A 330 -55.28 -10.54 16.74
C PHE A 330 -55.35 -9.51 17.88
N ALA A 331 -54.23 -8.87 18.22
CA ALA A 331 -54.17 -7.88 19.28
C ALA A 331 -55.03 -6.64 19.00
N LEU A 332 -55.16 -6.24 17.73
CA LEU A 332 -56.01 -5.12 17.30
C LEU A 332 -57.48 -5.50 17.08
N ASN A 333 -57.87 -6.75 17.41
CA ASN A 333 -59.19 -7.32 17.15
C ASN A 333 -59.64 -7.10 15.68
N ALA A 334 -58.68 -7.24 14.77
CA ALA A 334 -58.86 -7.10 13.34
C ALA A 334 -58.98 -8.48 12.67
N THR A 335 -59.64 -8.52 11.52
CA THR A 335 -59.68 -9.67 10.62
C THR A 335 -59.24 -9.26 9.22
N ARG A 336 -58.87 -10.23 8.38
CA ARG A 336 -58.53 -10.00 6.97
C ARG A 336 -59.65 -9.27 6.23
N GLU A 337 -60.91 -9.65 6.48
CA GLU A 337 -62.10 -9.04 5.86
C GLU A 337 -62.36 -7.60 6.33
N SER A 338 -62.02 -7.29 7.58
CA SER A 338 -62.19 -5.95 8.15
C SER A 338 -61.07 -4.96 7.79
N SER A 339 -59.99 -5.48 7.18
CA SER A 339 -58.76 -4.74 6.87
C SER A 339 -58.69 -4.42 5.37
N PHE A 340 -58.05 -3.30 5.02
CA PHE A 340 -57.82 -2.87 3.63
C PHE A 340 -56.64 -1.90 3.57
N ASP A 341 -56.12 -1.63 2.37
CA ASP A 341 -54.99 -0.72 2.19
C ASP A 341 -55.29 0.70 2.72
N GLY A 342 -54.48 1.17 3.66
CA GLY A 342 -54.66 2.44 4.34
C GLY A 342 -55.62 2.40 5.53
N LYS A 343 -56.06 1.22 5.99
CA LYS A 343 -56.85 1.10 7.22
C LYS A 343 -56.04 1.56 8.42
N ILE A 344 -56.58 2.52 9.18
CA ILE A 344 -55.93 3.11 10.35
C ILE A 344 -56.52 2.53 11.63
N TYR A 345 -55.65 2.08 12.53
CA TYR A 345 -55.92 1.70 13.90
C TYR A 345 -55.24 2.71 14.82
N THR A 346 -56.01 3.61 15.43
CA THR A 346 -55.45 4.62 16.33
C THR A 346 -55.16 3.98 17.69
N VAL A 347 -53.90 4.02 18.10
CA VAL A 347 -53.46 3.47 19.39
C VAL A 347 -53.04 4.59 20.32
N ARG A 348 -53.42 4.49 21.60
CA ARG A 348 -53.10 5.48 22.63
C ARG A 348 -52.00 4.96 23.54
N LYS A 349 -51.09 5.85 23.95
CA LYS A 349 -49.96 5.49 24.83
C LYS A 349 -50.35 4.95 26.20
N ASN A 350 -51.55 5.29 26.69
CA ASN A 350 -52.01 4.89 28.02
C ASN A 350 -52.85 3.60 27.98
N ASP A 351 -52.91 2.92 26.83
CA ASP A 351 -53.63 1.66 26.73
C ASP A 351 -52.79 0.55 27.38
N THR A 352 -53.21 0.12 28.58
CA THR A 352 -52.50 -0.87 29.41
C THR A 352 -52.43 -2.27 28.78
N SER A 353 -53.11 -2.48 27.64
CA SER A 353 -53.17 -3.74 26.92
C SER A 353 -52.05 -3.96 25.89
N LEU A 354 -51.23 -2.94 25.60
CA LEU A 354 -50.21 -2.99 24.54
C LEU A 354 -48.82 -2.53 25.01
N PRO A 355 -48.28 -2.99 26.15
CA PRO A 355 -47.20 -2.28 26.87
C PRO A 355 -45.86 -2.10 26.12
N ILE A 356 -45.50 -2.93 25.14
CA ILE A 356 -44.08 -3.06 24.72
C ILE A 356 -43.60 -1.98 23.73
N LEU A 357 -44.42 -1.60 22.73
CA LEU A 357 -44.09 -0.47 21.86
C LEU A 357 -44.02 0.87 22.64
N PHE A 358 -44.61 0.90 23.84
CA PHE A 358 -44.95 2.10 24.58
C PHE A 358 -44.13 2.31 25.84
N SER A 359 -43.52 1.25 26.40
CA SER A 359 -42.82 1.31 27.68
C SER A 359 -41.65 2.30 27.67
N ASP A 360 -40.99 2.53 26.52
CA ASP A 360 -39.65 3.16 26.51
C ASP A 360 -39.38 4.16 25.37
N TYR A 361 -40.39 4.92 24.93
CA TYR A 361 -40.21 5.96 23.91
C TYR A 361 -39.53 5.46 22.62
N LYS A 362 -39.83 4.22 22.18
CA LYS A 362 -39.19 3.56 21.01
C LYS A 362 -39.56 4.24 19.68
N ILE A 363 -40.74 4.85 19.60
CA ILE A 363 -41.20 5.60 18.42
C ILE A 363 -40.42 6.92 18.33
N GLY A 364 -40.01 7.31 17.13
CA GLY A 364 -39.16 8.48 16.90
C GLY A 364 -37.68 8.16 16.72
N LYS A 365 -37.28 6.90 16.95
CA LYS A 365 -35.90 6.41 16.80
C LYS A 365 -35.90 5.03 16.14
N ALA A 366 -34.76 4.64 15.55
CA ALA A 366 -34.60 3.27 15.09
C ALA A 366 -34.43 2.38 16.31
N SER A 367 -35.14 1.26 16.39
CA SER A 367 -35.10 0.41 17.58
C SER A 367 -35.53 -1.02 17.29
N ASP A 368 -34.94 -1.94 18.03
CA ASP A 368 -35.39 -3.31 18.11
C ASP A 368 -36.67 -3.42 18.94
N ILE A 369 -37.60 -4.22 18.42
CA ILE A 369 -38.89 -4.50 19.04
C ILE A 369 -39.13 -6.02 19.00
N PRO A 370 -39.87 -6.60 19.95
CA PRO A 370 -40.21 -8.00 19.89
C PRO A 370 -41.03 -8.33 18.64
N LEU A 371 -40.93 -9.57 18.16
CA LEU A 371 -41.73 -10.07 17.02
C LEU A 371 -43.22 -9.93 17.30
N VAL A 372 -43.62 -10.10 18.57
CA VAL A 372 -44.99 -9.86 19.04
C VAL A 372 -45.03 -8.57 19.85
N TYR A 373 -45.07 -7.44 19.14
CA TYR A 373 -44.92 -6.09 19.72
C TYR A 373 -46.15 -5.53 20.46
N PHE A 374 -47.26 -6.26 20.49
CA PHE A 374 -48.46 -5.89 21.25
C PHE A 374 -48.67 -6.76 22.50
N ASN A 375 -48.14 -7.99 22.55
CA ASN A 375 -48.33 -8.92 23.66
C ASN A 375 -47.18 -9.93 23.76
N GLU A 376 -46.50 -10.03 24.91
CA GLU A 376 -45.32 -10.90 25.07
C GLU A 376 -45.64 -12.39 25.19
N THR A 377 -46.90 -12.77 25.45
CA THR A 377 -47.23 -14.18 25.78
C THR A 377 -46.89 -15.18 24.67
N ALA A 378 -46.81 -14.72 23.43
CA ALA A 378 -46.47 -15.55 22.26
C ALA A 378 -45.08 -15.27 21.66
N GLN A 379 -44.26 -14.44 22.32
CA GLN A 379 -42.95 -14.03 21.80
C GLN A 379 -42.02 -15.23 21.59
N MET A 380 -41.93 -16.14 22.57
CA MET A 380 -41.06 -17.33 22.46
C MET A 380 -41.46 -18.21 21.27
N GLU A 381 -42.76 -18.42 21.04
CA GLU A 381 -43.23 -19.20 19.90
C GLU A 381 -42.90 -18.50 18.58
N ALA A 382 -43.18 -17.20 18.46
CA ALA A 382 -42.88 -16.45 17.24
C ALA A 382 -41.37 -16.45 16.89
N VAL A 383 -40.51 -16.30 17.90
CA VAL A 383 -39.05 -16.38 17.74
C VAL A 383 -38.65 -17.77 17.29
N LEU A 384 -39.13 -18.83 17.93
CA LEU A 384 -38.84 -20.21 17.55
C LEU A 384 -39.28 -20.54 16.12
N ARG A 385 -40.44 -20.04 15.68
CA ARG A 385 -40.92 -20.21 14.29
C ARG A 385 -40.01 -19.56 13.26
N CYS A 386 -39.37 -18.45 13.63
CA CYS A 386 -38.41 -17.75 12.77
C CYS A 386 -37.02 -18.39 12.81
N GLN A 387 -36.50 -18.73 13.99
CA GLN A 387 -35.14 -19.27 14.13
C GLN A 387 -35.04 -20.76 13.77
N THR A 388 -36.13 -21.51 13.91
CA THR A 388 -36.25 -22.98 13.72
C THR A 388 -35.43 -23.86 14.65
N VAL A 389 -34.52 -23.26 15.41
CA VAL A 389 -33.64 -23.92 16.36
C VAL A 389 -33.99 -23.41 17.75
N SER A 390 -34.01 -24.32 18.73
CA SER A 390 -34.23 -24.03 20.14
C SER A 390 -32.98 -24.34 20.96
N SER A 391 -32.86 -23.75 22.14
CA SER A 391 -31.84 -24.06 23.13
C SER A 391 -31.80 -25.56 23.53
N GLN A 392 -32.89 -26.30 23.32
CA GLN A 392 -33.02 -27.73 23.59
C GLN A 392 -32.52 -28.64 22.45
N ASP A 393 -32.24 -28.08 21.26
CA ASP A 393 -31.72 -28.86 20.14
C ASP A 393 -30.24 -29.20 20.36
N ILE A 394 -29.78 -30.28 19.73
CA ILE A 394 -28.38 -30.74 19.83
C ILE A 394 -27.45 -29.71 19.20
N ALA A 395 -26.34 -29.39 19.86
CA ALA A 395 -25.30 -28.53 19.32
C ALA A 395 -24.48 -29.29 18.25
N ASN A 396 -24.73 -29.01 16.97
CA ASN A 396 -24.12 -29.68 15.82
C ASN A 396 -24.01 -28.76 14.58
N ILE A 397 -23.25 -29.18 13.57
CA ILE A 397 -23.03 -28.44 12.30
C ILE A 397 -24.31 -28.12 11.51
N THR A 398 -25.38 -28.90 11.72
CA THR A 398 -26.67 -28.72 11.04
C THR A 398 -27.53 -27.64 11.68
N ASN A 399 -27.35 -27.37 12.96
CA ASN A 399 -28.13 -26.38 13.69
C ASN A 399 -27.36 -25.06 13.67
N VAL A 400 -27.61 -24.27 12.64
CA VAL A 400 -26.99 -22.96 12.40
C VAL A 400 -27.60 -21.90 13.32
N HIS A 401 -26.78 -20.95 13.77
CA HIS A 401 -27.24 -19.80 14.53
C HIS A 401 -28.08 -18.87 13.65
N ILE A 402 -29.34 -18.64 14.01
CA ILE A 402 -30.20 -17.64 13.37
C ILE A 402 -30.79 -16.76 14.47
N ALA A 403 -30.50 -15.47 14.43
CA ALA A 403 -31.13 -14.47 15.29
C ALA A 403 -32.31 -13.85 14.54
N CYS A 404 -33.45 -13.72 15.22
CA CYS A 404 -34.67 -13.18 14.63
C CYS A 404 -35.26 -12.10 15.52
N GLY A 405 -35.81 -11.06 14.92
CA GLY A 405 -36.52 -10.03 15.65
C GLY A 405 -37.14 -8.99 14.72
N ALA A 406 -38.04 -8.18 15.30
CA ALA A 406 -38.65 -7.08 14.57
C ALA A 406 -37.82 -5.81 14.78
N PHE A 407 -37.75 -5.01 13.73
CA PHE A 407 -37.01 -3.77 13.64
C PHE A 407 -38.00 -2.65 13.36
N LEU A 408 -38.01 -1.63 14.21
CA LEU A 408 -38.63 -0.37 13.88
C LEU A 408 -37.61 0.49 13.14
N GLY A 409 -37.79 0.65 11.83
CA GLY A 409 -36.90 1.42 10.98
C GLY A 409 -36.81 2.90 11.39
N PRO A 410 -35.80 3.65 10.92
CA PRO A 410 -35.62 5.05 11.29
C PRO A 410 -36.80 5.93 10.84
N PRO A 411 -37.08 7.03 11.56
CA PRO A 411 -38.19 7.93 11.25
C PRO A 411 -37.96 8.68 9.93
N LEU A 412 -38.94 8.58 9.03
CA LEU A 412 -38.98 9.28 7.74
C LEU A 412 -40.01 10.40 7.78
N ARG A 413 -39.59 11.60 7.38
CA ARG A 413 -40.46 12.79 7.36
C ARG A 413 -41.39 12.73 6.15
N THR A 414 -42.68 13.02 6.35
CA THR A 414 -43.72 12.84 5.31
C THR A 414 -44.42 14.14 4.88
N ASP A 415 -44.15 15.25 5.56
CA ASP A 415 -44.75 16.56 5.30
C ASP A 415 -43.92 17.45 4.34
N GLY A 416 -42.82 16.92 3.79
CA GLY A 416 -41.94 17.63 2.86
C GLY A 416 -40.94 18.60 3.49
N GLY A 417 -40.90 18.71 4.82
CA GLY A 417 -39.87 19.49 5.51
C GLY A 417 -38.51 18.78 5.58
N ASP A 418 -37.50 19.46 6.13
CA ASP A 418 -36.16 18.87 6.28
C ASP A 418 -36.18 17.71 7.31
N ALA A 419 -35.79 16.51 6.88
CA ALA A 419 -35.72 15.34 7.73
C ALA A 419 -34.74 15.49 8.91
N LYS A 420 -33.79 16.43 8.87
CA LYS A 420 -32.87 16.70 9.98
C LYS A 420 -33.50 17.54 11.09
N VAL A 421 -34.63 18.18 10.82
CA VAL A 421 -35.27 19.10 11.75
C VAL A 421 -36.50 18.44 12.37
N LEU A 422 -36.53 18.40 13.70
CA LEU A 422 -37.64 17.85 14.49
C LEU A 422 -38.56 18.99 14.94
N ASP A 423 -39.44 19.44 14.04
CA ASP A 423 -40.38 20.54 14.33
C ASP A 423 -41.61 20.04 15.09
N GLU A 424 -42.19 20.89 15.93
CA GLU A 424 -43.54 20.65 16.44
C GLU A 424 -44.56 20.61 15.29
N GLY A 425 -45.50 19.67 15.33
CA GLY A 425 -46.49 19.47 14.29
C GLY A 425 -45.98 18.72 13.05
N SER A 426 -44.68 18.41 12.99
CA SER A 426 -44.12 17.64 11.88
C SER A 426 -44.63 16.20 11.85
N ARG A 427 -44.81 15.67 10.64
CA ARG A 427 -45.41 14.34 10.40
C ARG A 427 -44.37 13.31 9.99
N TRP A 428 -44.37 12.18 10.68
CA TRP A 428 -43.36 11.14 10.51
C TRP A 428 -44.00 9.77 10.31
N ARG A 429 -43.27 8.92 9.60
CA ARG A 429 -43.60 7.53 9.35
C ARG A 429 -42.43 6.64 9.70
N GLN A 430 -42.70 5.52 10.34
CA GLN A 430 -41.76 4.42 10.53
C GLN A 430 -42.37 3.13 9.99
N GLN A 431 -41.51 2.26 9.48
CA GLN A 431 -41.90 0.95 8.96
C GLN A 431 -41.37 -0.14 9.90
N ILE A 432 -42.13 -1.22 10.02
CA ILE A 432 -41.73 -2.39 10.79
C ILE A 432 -41.16 -3.42 9.81
N HIS A 433 -39.98 -3.92 10.10
CA HIS A 433 -39.34 -4.99 9.33
C HIS A 433 -39.06 -6.17 10.25
N VAL A 434 -39.33 -7.39 9.81
CA VAL A 434 -38.84 -8.59 10.51
C VAL A 434 -37.57 -9.04 9.84
N CYS A 435 -36.53 -9.29 10.63
CA CYS A 435 -35.22 -9.68 10.13
C CYS A 435 -34.77 -11.02 10.70
N ALA A 436 -34.05 -11.77 9.89
CA ALA A 436 -33.33 -12.98 10.27
C ALA A 436 -31.86 -12.81 9.91
N SER A 437 -30.97 -13.10 10.86
CA SER A 437 -29.53 -12.87 10.74
C SER A 437 -28.70 -14.07 11.16
N THR A 438 -27.59 -14.29 10.48
CA THR A 438 -26.59 -15.31 10.82
C THR A 438 -25.18 -14.79 10.55
N THR A 439 -24.17 -15.59 10.88
CA THR A 439 -22.77 -15.30 10.57
C THR A 439 -22.20 -16.38 9.66
N ARG A 440 -21.57 -15.94 8.58
CA ARG A 440 -20.86 -16.80 7.64
C ARG A 440 -19.36 -16.67 7.87
N ALA A 441 -18.69 -17.78 8.15
CA ALA A 441 -17.23 -17.87 8.15
C ALA A 441 -16.73 -18.27 6.76
N SER A 442 -15.70 -17.58 6.27
CA SER A 442 -15.03 -17.89 5.02
C SER A 442 -13.52 -17.65 5.14
N ILE A 443 -12.74 -18.28 4.27
CA ILE A 443 -11.34 -17.91 4.09
C ILE A 443 -11.28 -16.96 2.90
N GLN A 444 -10.67 -15.80 3.11
CA GLN A 444 -10.52 -14.78 2.07
C GLN A 444 -9.04 -14.43 1.94
N THR A 445 -8.59 -14.28 0.71
CA THR A 445 -7.22 -13.82 0.43
C THR A 445 -7.25 -12.30 0.42
N VAL A 446 -6.56 -11.71 1.40
CA VAL A 446 -6.45 -10.26 1.56
C VAL A 446 -5.12 -9.82 0.97
N THR A 447 -5.18 -8.96 -0.04
CA THR A 447 -4.02 -8.29 -0.62
C THR A 447 -3.86 -6.91 0.00
N PHE A 448 -2.70 -6.73 0.61
CA PHE A 448 -2.26 -5.48 1.20
C PHE A 448 -1.31 -4.78 0.25
N SER A 449 -1.46 -3.46 0.12
CA SER A 449 -0.47 -2.64 -0.57
C SER A 449 -0.21 -1.37 0.21
N SER A 450 1.08 -1.04 0.36
CA SER A 450 1.49 0.23 0.96
C SER A 450 2.75 0.75 0.30
N ASN A 451 2.90 2.08 0.31
CA ASN A 451 4.13 2.77 -0.08
C ASN A 451 5.07 3.01 1.11
N ASP A 452 4.58 2.80 2.33
CA ASP A 452 5.35 2.89 3.58
C ASP A 452 4.85 1.84 4.59
N THR A 453 5.75 1.10 5.22
CA THR A 453 5.42 0.09 6.24
C THR A 453 5.69 0.56 7.65
N SER A 454 5.95 1.87 7.85
CA SER A 454 6.14 2.45 9.18
C SER A 454 4.85 2.54 10.00
N ASN A 455 3.69 2.69 9.33
CA ASN A 455 2.38 2.88 9.95
C ASN A 455 1.26 2.22 9.11
N LEU A 456 0.08 2.06 9.72
CA LEU A 456 -1.11 1.45 9.15
C LEU A 456 -2.01 2.43 8.37
N ASP A 457 -1.83 3.75 8.52
CA ASP A 457 -2.75 4.78 8.00
C ASP A 457 -2.92 4.78 6.47
N HIS A 458 -1.90 4.35 5.72
CA HIS A 458 -1.90 4.32 4.24
C HIS A 458 -1.98 2.90 3.66
N LEU A 459 -2.36 1.93 4.49
CA LEU A 459 -2.49 0.54 4.06
C LEU A 459 -3.76 0.35 3.22
N LEU A 460 -3.58 0.10 1.93
CA LEU A 460 -4.67 -0.26 1.05
C LEU A 460 -4.95 -1.76 1.20
N VAL A 461 -6.20 -2.06 1.56
CA VAL A 461 -6.67 -3.43 1.77
C VAL A 461 -7.66 -3.76 0.67
N THR A 462 -7.37 -4.83 -0.06
CA THR A 462 -8.27 -5.41 -1.04
C THR A 462 -8.45 -6.88 -0.71
N ARG A 463 -9.65 -7.42 -0.90
CA ARG A 463 -9.92 -8.82 -0.58
C ARG A 463 -10.63 -9.50 -1.71
N GLN A 464 -10.34 -10.78 -1.85
CA GLN A 464 -10.97 -11.65 -2.83
C GLN A 464 -11.38 -12.95 -2.13
N PRO A 465 -12.63 -13.42 -2.33
CA PRO A 465 -13.05 -14.70 -1.79
C PRO A 465 -12.20 -15.81 -2.39
N THR A 466 -11.72 -16.72 -1.55
CA THR A 466 -10.90 -17.84 -2.01
C THR A 466 -11.82 -18.87 -2.68
N GLU A 467 -11.58 -19.21 -3.95
CA GLU A 467 -12.37 -20.21 -4.69
C GLU A 467 -12.13 -21.66 -4.22
N GLN A 468 -11.15 -21.88 -3.34
CA GLN A 468 -10.77 -23.21 -2.85
C GLN A 468 -11.74 -23.69 -1.77
N SER A 469 -12.27 -24.90 -1.94
CA SER A 469 -13.01 -25.58 -0.88
C SER A 469 -12.06 -25.95 0.27
N VAL A 470 -12.37 -25.50 1.49
CA VAL A 470 -11.62 -25.86 2.69
C VAL A 470 -12.39 -26.89 3.52
N LEU A 471 -11.67 -27.62 4.37
CA LEU A 471 -12.28 -28.53 5.33
C LEU A 471 -12.65 -27.76 6.61
N TRP A 472 -13.95 -27.54 6.79
CA TRP A 472 -14.52 -27.02 8.03
C TRP A 472 -14.81 -28.17 8.97
N ALA A 473 -14.56 -27.96 10.27
CA ALA A 473 -14.99 -28.87 11.32
C ALA A 473 -15.78 -28.11 12.38
N VAL A 474 -16.83 -28.76 12.88
CA VAL A 474 -17.55 -28.39 14.09
C VAL A 474 -17.43 -29.56 15.04
N GLU A 475 -17.23 -29.28 16.32
CA GLU A 475 -17.16 -30.31 17.34
C GLU A 475 -18.47 -31.09 17.43
N LYS A 476 -18.37 -32.42 17.53
CA LYS A 476 -19.54 -33.29 17.65
C LYS A 476 -19.81 -33.60 19.11
N THR A 477 -20.98 -33.22 19.59
CA THR A 477 -21.40 -33.45 20.98
C THR A 477 -22.80 -34.07 21.04
N ASN A 478 -23.13 -34.71 22.17
CA ASN A 478 -24.49 -35.14 22.50
C ASN A 478 -25.18 -34.15 23.46
N MET A 479 -24.68 -32.92 23.53
CA MET A 479 -25.18 -31.87 24.40
C MET A 479 -26.11 -30.94 23.62
N THR A 480 -27.04 -30.31 24.32
CA THR A 480 -27.93 -29.30 23.73
C THR A 480 -27.20 -27.97 23.55
N ILE A 481 -27.76 -27.07 22.74
CA ILE A 481 -27.22 -25.72 22.53
C ILE A 481 -27.12 -24.96 23.86
N SER A 482 -28.09 -25.12 24.78
CA SER A 482 -28.03 -24.52 26.13
C SER A 482 -26.88 -25.04 26.99
N GLN A 483 -26.36 -26.22 26.69
CA GLN A 483 -25.38 -26.91 27.52
C GLN A 483 -23.94 -26.71 27.07
N VAL A 484 -23.68 -26.30 25.83
CA VAL A 484 -22.31 -26.20 25.30
C VAL A 484 -22.14 -25.17 24.19
N GLU A 485 -21.07 -24.38 24.28
CA GLU A 485 -20.55 -23.57 23.18
C GLU A 485 -19.57 -24.42 22.35
N VAL A 486 -20.05 -24.97 21.22
CA VAL A 486 -19.24 -25.84 20.34
C VAL A 486 -18.15 -25.07 19.60
N LEU A 487 -17.01 -25.72 19.39
CA LEU A 487 -15.93 -25.16 18.59
C LEU A 487 -16.16 -25.40 17.09
N TRP A 488 -15.76 -24.41 16.29
CA TRP A 488 -15.81 -24.47 14.83
C TRP A 488 -14.58 -23.81 14.24
N GLY A 489 -14.16 -24.24 13.05
CA GLY A 489 -13.04 -23.63 12.32
C GLY A 489 -12.49 -24.52 11.22
N ARG A 490 -11.47 -24.02 10.50
CA ARG A 490 -10.76 -24.81 9.50
C ARG A 490 -9.82 -25.79 10.19
N VAL A 491 -9.80 -27.03 9.72
CA VAL A 491 -8.88 -28.08 10.19
C VAL A 491 -8.08 -28.68 9.04
N ASP A 492 -6.98 -29.36 9.37
CA ASP A 492 -6.19 -30.09 8.38
C ASP A 492 -7.00 -31.23 7.75
N ASN A 493 -6.75 -31.53 6.48
CA ASN A 493 -7.45 -32.56 5.70
C ASN A 493 -7.43 -33.94 6.36
N ARG A 494 -6.45 -34.25 7.21
CA ARG A 494 -6.37 -35.53 7.94
C ARG A 494 -7.54 -35.80 8.90
N PHE A 495 -8.29 -34.77 9.30
CA PHE A 495 -9.40 -34.87 10.25
C PHE A 495 -10.77 -35.12 9.60
N GLU A 496 -10.85 -35.26 8.27
CA GLU A 496 -12.12 -35.37 7.54
C GLU A 496 -13.03 -36.53 8.01
N GLY A 497 -12.44 -37.65 8.46
CA GLY A 497 -13.16 -38.82 8.98
C GLY A 497 -13.11 -39.00 10.50
N ASP A 498 -12.72 -37.98 11.25
CA ASP A 498 -12.59 -38.08 12.71
C ASP A 498 -13.99 -38.23 13.37
N PRO A 499 -14.25 -39.29 14.17
CA PRO A 499 -15.55 -39.51 14.79
C PRO A 499 -15.95 -38.46 15.83
N SER A 500 -14.99 -37.68 16.35
CA SER A 500 -15.21 -36.60 17.31
C SER A 500 -15.64 -35.27 16.66
N LEU A 501 -15.64 -35.19 15.32
CA LEU A 501 -15.94 -33.98 14.57
C LEU A 501 -17.07 -34.22 13.55
N SER A 502 -17.82 -33.16 13.28
CA SER A 502 -18.69 -33.03 12.12
C SER A 502 -17.96 -32.18 11.08
N THR A 503 -17.57 -32.78 9.95
CA THR A 503 -16.74 -32.13 8.93
C THR A 503 -17.54 -31.81 7.66
N LEU A 504 -17.15 -30.75 6.96
CA LEU A 504 -17.77 -30.31 5.71
C LEU A 504 -16.74 -29.64 4.79
N ARG A 505 -16.67 -30.05 3.52
CA ARG A 505 -15.90 -29.36 2.48
C ARG A 505 -16.75 -28.31 1.78
N ARG A 506 -16.43 -27.03 1.99
CA ARG A 506 -17.15 -25.91 1.36
C ARG A 506 -16.29 -24.63 1.37
N GLY A 507 -16.60 -23.66 0.51
CA GLY A 507 -15.94 -22.34 0.53
C GLY A 507 -16.28 -21.50 1.78
N SER A 508 -17.42 -21.77 2.42
CA SER A 508 -17.87 -21.08 3.62
C SER A 508 -18.65 -22.01 4.57
N LEU A 509 -18.70 -21.63 5.85
CA LEU A 509 -19.44 -22.31 6.90
C LEU A 509 -20.40 -21.30 7.55
N PHE A 510 -21.69 -21.63 7.63
CA PHE A 510 -22.59 -20.93 8.52
C PHE A 510 -22.37 -21.41 9.95
N LEU A 511 -22.19 -20.47 10.86
CA LEU A 511 -21.75 -20.78 12.21
C LEU A 511 -22.84 -21.47 13.03
N PRO A 512 -22.48 -22.48 13.85
CA PRO A 512 -23.44 -23.22 14.65
C PRO A 512 -24.14 -22.33 15.68
N ALA A 513 -25.34 -22.72 16.08
CA ALA A 513 -26.06 -22.11 17.17
C ALA A 513 -25.26 -22.20 18.47
N ALA A 514 -25.20 -21.09 19.18
CA ALA A 514 -24.64 -21.00 20.53
C ALA A 514 -25.69 -20.35 21.43
N TYR A 515 -25.80 -20.86 22.65
CA TYR A 515 -26.68 -20.25 23.63
C TYR A 515 -26.22 -18.82 23.93
N SER A 516 -27.15 -17.88 23.84
CA SER A 516 -26.85 -16.47 23.96
C SER A 516 -27.69 -15.84 25.08
N LEU A 517 -27.12 -14.80 25.71
CA LEU A 517 -27.58 -14.17 26.95
C LEU A 517 -29.05 -13.67 26.96
N ASP A 518 -29.71 -13.57 25.81
CA ASP A 518 -31.03 -12.94 25.67
C ASP A 518 -32.09 -13.83 25.01
N ASP A 519 -31.83 -15.15 24.89
CA ASP A 519 -32.86 -16.09 24.47
C ASP A 519 -33.87 -16.31 25.64
N THR A 520 -34.69 -15.29 25.87
CA THR A 520 -35.99 -15.32 26.58
C THR A 520 -36.08 -16.02 27.95
N ILE A 521 -34.99 -16.14 28.71
CA ILE A 521 -35.03 -16.60 30.11
C ILE A 521 -34.11 -15.74 30.98
N GLY A 522 -34.71 -15.05 31.96
CA GLY A 522 -34.10 -14.00 32.74
C GLY A 522 -32.82 -14.38 33.49
N GLY A 523 -31.85 -13.45 33.48
CA GLY A 523 -30.97 -13.15 34.62
C GLY A 523 -30.14 -14.31 35.18
N ALA A 524 -29.84 -15.34 34.41
CA ALA A 524 -29.11 -16.49 34.90
C ALA A 524 -27.59 -16.29 34.76
N TRP A 525 -26.93 -16.34 35.90
CA TRP A 525 -25.50 -16.26 36.16
C TRP A 525 -24.70 -17.48 35.65
N TYR A 526 -25.02 -18.00 34.46
CA TYR A 526 -24.14 -19.00 33.82
C TYR A 526 -23.10 -18.28 32.97
N PRO A 527 -21.85 -18.74 32.97
CA PRO A 527 -20.76 -18.00 32.35
C PRO A 527 -20.68 -18.29 30.84
N VAL A 528 -21.76 -17.92 30.14
CA VAL A 528 -21.79 -17.64 28.70
C VAL A 528 -20.84 -16.47 28.42
N GLY A 529 -20.01 -16.59 27.37
CA GLY A 529 -18.99 -15.59 27.06
C GLY A 529 -17.57 -15.91 27.54
N THR A 530 -17.24 -17.19 27.76
CA THR A 530 -15.85 -17.63 27.95
C THR A 530 -15.22 -18.18 26.68
N ASN A 531 -16.03 -18.71 25.75
CA ASN A 531 -15.56 -19.17 24.47
C ASN A 531 -15.65 -18.06 23.40
N PRO A 532 -14.51 -17.63 22.81
CA PRO A 532 -14.56 -16.70 21.68
C PRO A 532 -15.35 -17.25 20.48
N ALA A 533 -15.43 -18.57 20.29
CA ALA A 533 -16.17 -19.17 19.18
C ALA A 533 -17.67 -18.83 19.19
N ALA A 534 -18.25 -18.45 20.34
CA ALA A 534 -19.65 -18.01 20.47
C ALA A 534 -19.82 -16.49 20.33
N ALA A 535 -18.74 -15.72 20.15
CA ALA A 535 -18.81 -14.26 20.10
C ALA A 535 -19.73 -13.73 18.99
N HIS A 536 -19.80 -14.42 17.85
CA HIS A 536 -20.68 -14.04 16.74
C HIS A 536 -22.17 -14.08 17.13
N ALA A 537 -22.58 -15.09 17.91
CA ALA A 537 -23.96 -15.27 18.37
C ALA A 537 -24.30 -14.20 19.40
N ASN A 538 -23.41 -13.99 20.38
CA ASN A 538 -23.55 -12.94 21.40
C ASN A 538 -23.63 -11.53 20.79
N ALA A 539 -22.89 -11.27 19.70
CA ALA A 539 -23.00 -9.99 19.00
C ALA A 539 -24.38 -9.81 18.35
N TRP A 540 -24.97 -10.86 17.76
CA TRP A 540 -26.33 -10.80 17.25
C TRP A 540 -27.36 -10.60 18.36
N THR A 541 -27.15 -11.20 19.52
CA THR A 541 -27.96 -10.93 20.71
C THR A 541 -27.96 -9.45 21.05
N GLY A 542 -26.79 -8.80 21.03
CA GLY A 542 -26.68 -7.35 21.21
C GLY A 542 -27.37 -6.52 20.11
N VAL A 543 -27.52 -7.05 18.89
CA VAL A 543 -28.24 -6.39 17.79
C VAL A 543 -29.76 -6.54 17.93
N TYR A 544 -30.25 -7.63 18.50
CA TYR A 544 -31.68 -7.94 18.59
C TYR A 544 -32.27 -7.73 19.98
N THR A 545 -31.45 -7.28 20.95
CA THR A 545 -31.93 -6.98 22.30
C THR A 545 -32.85 -5.76 22.28
N PHE A 546 -33.98 -5.86 22.98
CA PHE A 546 -34.99 -4.81 23.03
C PHE A 546 -35.17 -4.22 24.43
N ASP A 547 -34.47 -4.75 25.45
CA ASP A 547 -34.54 -4.35 26.87
C ASP A 547 -33.62 -3.14 27.18
N PRO A 548 -34.19 -1.94 27.43
CA PRO A 548 -33.43 -0.73 27.71
C PRO A 548 -32.74 -0.73 29.08
N SER A 549 -33.10 -1.63 30.00
CA SER A 549 -32.41 -1.77 31.29
C SER A 549 -31.02 -2.41 31.14
N ARG A 550 -30.84 -3.18 30.05
CA ARG A 550 -29.63 -3.93 29.67
C ARG A 550 -28.82 -3.27 28.55
N ASP A 551 -29.39 -2.29 27.84
CA ASP A 551 -28.73 -1.46 26.79
C ASP A 551 -27.51 -0.63 27.26
N ARG A 552 -27.19 -0.63 28.57
CA ARG A 552 -26.24 0.34 29.15
C ARG A 552 -24.77 0.10 28.81
N ASP A 553 -24.42 -1.08 28.32
CA ASP A 553 -23.02 -1.46 28.08
C ASP A 553 -22.59 -1.29 26.61
N LEU A 554 -23.54 -1.15 25.68
CA LEU A 554 -23.30 -0.98 24.25
C LEU A 554 -23.53 0.46 23.79
N PHE A 555 -23.05 0.76 22.58
CA PHE A 555 -23.23 2.07 21.97
C PHE A 555 -24.69 2.33 21.56
N ASP A 556 -25.12 3.59 21.62
CA ASP A 556 -26.46 3.98 21.18
C ASP A 556 -26.58 3.96 19.65
N TYR A 557 -27.05 2.84 19.10
CA TYR A 557 -27.35 2.70 17.68
C TYR A 557 -28.71 3.26 17.27
N THR A 558 -29.53 3.76 18.21
CA THR A 558 -30.88 4.27 17.90
C THR A 558 -30.85 5.64 17.20
N GLY A 559 -29.72 6.34 17.31
CA GLY A 559 -29.54 7.71 16.80
C GLY A 559 -30.17 8.78 17.69
N THR A 560 -30.62 8.43 18.90
CA THR A 560 -31.26 9.38 19.83
C THR A 560 -30.25 10.39 20.36
N SER A 561 -29.07 9.92 20.78
CA SER A 561 -28.00 10.77 21.31
C SER A 561 -27.06 11.34 20.24
N ASN A 562 -27.09 10.80 19.01
CA ASN A 562 -26.16 11.17 17.95
C ASN A 562 -26.88 11.31 16.59
N SER A 563 -27.01 12.56 16.13
CA SER A 563 -27.68 12.91 14.88
C SER A 563 -26.97 12.38 13.63
N ALA A 564 -25.66 12.14 13.68
CA ALA A 564 -24.92 11.55 12.56
C ALA A 564 -25.30 10.08 12.35
N ILE A 565 -25.51 9.32 13.44
CA ILE A 565 -26.03 7.95 13.36
C ILE A 565 -27.44 7.98 12.76
N GLN A 566 -28.31 8.85 13.27
CA GLN A 566 -29.68 8.97 12.75
C GLN A 566 -29.70 9.31 11.25
N ALA A 567 -28.80 10.20 10.81
CA ALA A 567 -28.65 10.52 9.39
C ALA A 567 -28.17 9.30 8.58
N LYS A 568 -27.19 8.53 9.07
CA LYS A 568 -26.68 7.32 8.40
C LYS A 568 -27.74 6.22 8.31
N LEU A 569 -28.52 6.00 9.37
CA LEU A 569 -29.64 5.05 9.37
C LEU A 569 -30.69 5.41 8.31
N ARG A 570 -31.08 6.69 8.23
CA ARG A 570 -32.02 7.16 7.20
C ARG A 570 -31.42 7.02 5.80
N TRP A 571 -30.13 7.30 5.65
CA TRP A 571 -29.43 7.13 4.38
C TRP A 571 -29.52 5.68 3.88
N PHE A 572 -29.28 4.68 4.74
CA PHE A 572 -29.44 3.27 4.36
C PHE A 572 -30.84 2.95 3.82
N MET A 573 -31.89 3.52 4.43
CA MET A 573 -33.28 3.30 3.98
C MET A 573 -33.62 4.02 2.67
N VAL A 574 -32.97 5.15 2.38
CA VAL A 574 -33.19 5.93 1.15
C VAL A 574 -32.38 5.37 -0.03
N ASP A 575 -31.15 4.94 0.23
CA ASP A 575 -30.24 4.37 -0.76
C ASP A 575 -30.80 3.05 -1.33
N ASN A 576 -31.24 2.16 -0.45
CA ASN A 576 -31.87 0.91 -0.83
C ASN A 576 -33.03 0.56 0.12
N PRO A 577 -34.30 0.82 -0.26
CA PRO A 577 -35.45 0.54 0.60
C PRO A 577 -35.62 -0.93 0.98
N ASP A 578 -35.21 -1.86 0.11
CA ASP A 578 -35.39 -3.30 0.34
C ASP A 578 -34.28 -3.87 1.26
N LEU A 579 -33.02 -3.48 1.01
CA LEU A 579 -31.87 -3.99 1.75
C LEU A 579 -31.42 -3.08 2.91
N GLY A 580 -31.91 -1.85 3.00
CA GLY A 580 -31.45 -0.85 3.97
C GLY A 580 -31.52 -1.33 5.42
N SER A 581 -32.61 -2.01 5.80
CA SER A 581 -32.75 -2.60 7.14
C SER A 581 -31.70 -3.70 7.41
N SER A 582 -31.36 -4.49 6.39
CA SER A 582 -30.33 -5.54 6.51
C SER A 582 -28.92 -4.94 6.65
N HIS A 583 -28.63 -3.87 5.90
CA HIS A 583 -27.35 -3.16 5.98
C HIS A 583 -27.17 -2.50 7.35
N ILE A 584 -28.23 -1.92 7.92
CA ILE A 584 -28.21 -1.36 9.28
C ILE A 584 -27.80 -2.45 10.28
N ARG A 585 -28.46 -3.60 10.27
CA ARG A 585 -28.18 -4.69 11.22
C ARG A 585 -26.77 -5.26 11.05
N ASN A 586 -26.33 -5.46 9.82
CA ASN A 586 -24.97 -5.92 9.53
C ASN A 586 -23.91 -4.92 10.01
N ALA A 587 -24.13 -3.62 9.83
CA ALA A 587 -23.21 -2.58 10.29
C ALA A 587 -23.13 -2.51 11.82
N ILE A 588 -24.26 -2.63 12.53
CA ILE A 588 -24.28 -2.70 14.00
C ILE A 588 -23.52 -3.93 14.50
N TRP A 589 -23.76 -5.11 13.91
CA TRP A 589 -23.04 -6.33 14.27
C TRP A 589 -21.52 -6.19 14.08
N THR A 590 -21.09 -5.61 12.97
CA THR A 590 -19.67 -5.38 12.68
C THR A 590 -19.02 -4.43 13.68
N ASP A 591 -19.73 -3.37 14.11
CA ASP A 591 -19.25 -2.44 15.13
C ASP A 591 -19.10 -3.12 16.51
N ILE A 592 -20.12 -3.90 16.91
CA ILE A 592 -20.11 -4.69 18.14
C ILE A 592 -18.94 -5.68 18.13
N MET A 593 -18.76 -6.46 17.07
CA MET A 593 -17.66 -7.42 16.98
C MET A 593 -16.29 -6.75 17.00
N THR A 594 -16.10 -5.66 16.24
CA THR A 594 -14.83 -4.92 16.19
C THR A 594 -14.37 -4.44 17.58
N ASN A 595 -15.33 -4.00 18.41
CA ASN A 595 -15.05 -3.55 19.76
C ASN A 595 -14.72 -4.69 20.74
N ASN A 596 -15.16 -5.92 20.47
CA ASN A 596 -15.17 -6.98 21.49
C ASN A 596 -14.24 -8.16 21.20
N VAL A 597 -13.86 -8.38 19.94
CA VAL A 597 -12.91 -9.44 19.57
C VAL A 597 -11.63 -8.89 18.97
N ILE A 598 -10.61 -9.74 18.90
CA ILE A 598 -9.32 -9.45 18.28
C ILE A 598 -8.67 -10.72 17.75
N GLY A 599 -7.98 -10.61 16.62
CA GLY A 599 -7.14 -11.66 16.06
C GLY A 599 -5.75 -11.69 16.71
N THR A 600 -5.27 -12.88 17.06
CA THR A 600 -3.97 -13.08 17.72
C THR A 600 -2.90 -13.67 16.81
N ARG A 601 -3.27 -14.02 15.59
CA ARG A 601 -2.43 -14.74 14.64
C ARG A 601 -1.33 -13.86 14.03
N THR A 602 -0.07 -14.12 14.37
CA THR A 602 1.10 -13.56 13.69
C THR A 602 1.62 -14.50 12.59
N THR A 603 2.08 -13.91 11.48
CA THR A 603 2.72 -14.63 10.37
C THR A 603 4.17 -14.18 10.29
N PRO A 604 5.17 -14.96 10.76
CA PRO A 604 6.54 -14.47 10.96
C PRO A 604 7.24 -14.04 9.68
N THR A 605 6.90 -14.66 8.56
CA THR A 605 7.47 -14.40 7.23
C THR A 605 6.37 -14.35 6.20
N VAL A 606 6.40 -13.36 5.31
CA VAL A 606 5.40 -13.21 4.25
C VAL A 606 6.07 -12.99 2.91
N LEU A 607 5.43 -13.47 1.83
CA LEU A 607 5.89 -13.27 0.48
C LEU A 607 5.47 -11.88 -0.01
N VAL A 608 6.45 -11.00 -0.18
CA VAL A 608 6.21 -9.60 -0.54
C VAL A 608 6.77 -9.34 -1.93
N THR A 609 6.03 -8.54 -2.71
CA THR A 609 6.56 -7.86 -3.89
C THR A 609 6.97 -6.45 -3.46
N PRO A 610 8.25 -6.22 -3.11
CA PRO A 610 8.69 -4.93 -2.59
C PRO A 610 8.59 -3.87 -3.69
N ASN A 611 8.32 -2.64 -3.30
CA ASN A 611 8.47 -1.51 -4.19
C ASN A 611 9.96 -1.15 -4.28
N GLU A 612 10.49 -1.09 -5.50
CA GLU A 612 11.86 -0.70 -5.77
C GLU A 612 11.89 0.71 -6.34
N LEU A 613 12.94 1.46 -5.98
CA LEU A 613 13.22 2.75 -6.58
C LEU A 613 13.57 2.55 -8.05
N SER A 614 12.93 3.33 -8.93
CA SER A 614 13.35 3.45 -10.32
C SER A 614 13.93 4.83 -10.60
N VAL A 615 14.81 4.89 -11.59
CA VAL A 615 15.29 6.16 -12.14
C VAL A 615 14.68 6.35 -13.51
N ALA A 616 14.02 7.48 -13.71
CA ALA A 616 13.49 7.88 -15.00
C ALA A 616 14.50 8.81 -15.71
N TYR A 617 14.67 8.61 -17.01
CA TYR A 617 15.56 9.43 -17.84
C TYR A 617 14.79 10.18 -18.93
N LYS A 618 14.98 11.50 -19.01
CA LYS A 618 14.44 12.33 -20.10
C LYS A 618 15.39 12.30 -21.30
N LEU A 619 14.94 11.69 -22.40
CA LEU A 619 15.74 11.50 -23.62
C LEU A 619 16.26 12.81 -24.26
N GLU A 620 15.63 13.96 -24.00
CA GLU A 620 16.08 15.27 -24.49
C GLU A 620 17.52 15.62 -24.06
N TYR A 621 17.92 15.18 -22.87
CA TYR A 621 19.25 15.44 -22.32
C TYR A 621 20.32 14.47 -22.83
N ALA A 622 19.94 13.39 -23.53
CA ALA A 622 20.90 12.43 -24.10
C ALA A 622 21.55 12.91 -25.42
N ILE A 623 20.99 13.93 -26.07
CA ILE A 623 21.38 14.36 -27.42
C ILE A 623 22.90 14.65 -27.52
N PRO A 624 23.53 15.46 -26.62
CA PRO A 624 24.96 15.74 -26.71
C PRO A 624 25.84 14.50 -26.55
N GLY A 625 25.43 13.57 -25.68
CA GLY A 625 26.18 12.32 -25.47
C GLY A 625 26.08 11.34 -26.63
N ILE A 626 24.95 11.28 -27.31
CA ILE A 626 24.80 10.49 -28.54
C ILE A 626 25.74 11.04 -29.63
N ILE A 627 25.81 12.36 -29.80
CA ILE A 627 26.73 13.00 -30.76
C ILE A 627 28.18 12.69 -30.41
N LEU A 628 28.57 12.80 -29.14
CA LEU A 628 29.92 12.47 -28.67
C LEU A 628 30.27 11.00 -28.95
N CYS A 629 29.33 10.09 -28.71
CA CYS A 629 29.51 8.66 -28.95
C CYS A 629 29.69 8.35 -30.45
N LEU A 630 28.93 8.99 -31.33
CA LEU A 630 29.09 8.84 -32.79
C LEU A 630 30.46 9.33 -33.28
N ILE A 631 30.91 10.51 -32.81
CA ILE A 631 32.23 11.04 -33.14
C ILE A 631 33.32 10.08 -32.63
N TRP A 632 33.20 9.62 -31.38
CA TRP A 632 34.15 8.67 -30.83
C TRP A 632 34.23 7.38 -31.62
N LEU A 633 33.08 6.77 -31.96
CA LEU A 633 33.01 5.49 -32.67
C LEU A 633 33.76 5.57 -34.02
N THR A 634 33.55 6.64 -34.78
CA THR A 634 34.19 6.83 -36.09
C THR A 634 35.71 6.98 -35.97
N VAL A 635 36.20 7.84 -35.07
CA VAL A 635 37.63 8.11 -34.86
C VAL A 635 38.34 6.88 -34.29
N PHE A 636 37.71 6.22 -33.31
CA PHE A 636 38.27 5.06 -32.64
C PHE A 636 38.39 3.87 -33.60
N LEU A 637 37.35 3.57 -34.38
CA LEU A 637 37.39 2.48 -35.37
C LEU A 637 38.44 2.73 -36.47
N MET A 638 38.57 3.97 -36.94
CA MET A 638 39.60 4.32 -37.93
C MET A 638 41.02 4.18 -37.37
N SER A 639 41.26 4.64 -36.14
CA SER A 639 42.54 4.46 -35.46
C SER A 639 42.87 2.98 -35.23
N LEU A 640 41.89 2.20 -34.75
CA LEU A 640 42.04 0.77 -34.51
C LEU A 640 42.32 0.00 -35.81
N PHE A 641 41.64 0.35 -36.90
CA PHE A 641 41.88 -0.25 -38.22
C PHE A 641 43.33 0.00 -38.68
N LEU A 642 43.85 1.22 -38.55
CA LEU A 642 45.23 1.57 -38.93
C LEU A 642 46.30 0.84 -38.10
N LEU A 643 46.03 0.62 -36.81
CA LEU A 643 46.92 -0.14 -35.92
C LEU A 643 46.85 -1.65 -36.19
N SER A 644 45.65 -2.19 -36.40
CA SER A 644 45.41 -3.62 -36.65
C SER A 644 45.99 -4.09 -38.00
N THR A 645 45.81 -3.29 -39.06
CA THR A 645 46.38 -3.53 -40.40
C THR A 645 47.90 -3.33 -40.47
N ARG A 646 48.56 -2.97 -39.35
CA ARG A 646 50.00 -2.65 -39.24
C ARG A 646 50.47 -1.54 -40.18
N MET A 647 49.57 -0.71 -40.71
CA MET A 647 49.93 0.45 -41.53
C MET A 647 50.67 1.52 -40.69
N LEU A 648 50.44 1.54 -39.38
CA LEU A 648 51.18 2.36 -38.43
C LEU A 648 51.73 1.48 -37.28
N ARG A 649 53.05 1.52 -37.04
CA ARG A 649 53.71 0.73 -35.98
C ARG A 649 53.93 1.57 -34.72
N PHE A 650 53.70 1.00 -33.54
CA PHE A 650 53.93 1.67 -32.24
C PHE A 650 55.35 2.26 -32.09
N HIS A 651 56.36 1.61 -32.67
CA HIS A 651 57.73 2.11 -32.64
C HIS A 651 57.89 3.45 -33.38
N TYR A 652 57.16 3.64 -34.47
CA TYR A 652 57.16 4.90 -35.24
C TYR A 652 56.47 6.02 -34.47
N ILE A 653 55.30 5.75 -33.87
CA ILE A 653 54.60 6.71 -32.99
C ILE A 653 55.50 7.15 -31.82
N LYS A 654 56.14 6.19 -31.14
CA LYS A 654 57.05 6.46 -30.02
C LYS A 654 58.27 7.26 -30.45
N SER A 655 58.82 6.97 -31.63
CA SER A 655 59.94 7.72 -32.19
C SER A 655 59.55 9.16 -32.51
N VAL A 656 58.42 9.37 -33.20
CA VAL A 656 57.90 10.71 -33.51
C VAL A 656 57.65 11.50 -32.22
N LEU A 657 56.91 10.95 -31.26
CA LEU A 657 56.62 11.61 -29.98
C LEU A 657 57.89 11.95 -29.17
N ASN A 658 58.90 11.07 -29.16
CA ASN A 658 60.16 11.33 -28.48
C ASN A 658 60.97 12.45 -29.15
N HIS A 659 60.93 12.55 -30.48
CA HIS A 659 61.67 13.57 -31.22
C HIS A 659 60.93 14.92 -31.26
N THR A 660 59.63 14.96 -30.95
CA THR A 660 58.82 16.19 -30.89
C THR A 660 58.70 16.82 -29.50
N SER A 661 59.39 16.28 -28.49
CA SER A 661 59.37 16.85 -27.13
C SER A 661 60.11 18.21 -27.12
N ILE A 662 59.39 19.29 -26.75
CA ILE A 662 59.93 20.67 -26.69
C ILE A 662 61.23 20.74 -25.86
N GLY A 663 61.30 20.01 -24.74
CA GLY A 663 62.50 19.93 -23.92
C GLY A 663 63.70 19.29 -24.62
N ARG A 664 63.50 18.37 -25.57
CA ARG A 664 64.59 17.76 -26.35
C ARG A 664 65.02 18.61 -27.55
N ILE A 665 64.09 19.40 -28.10
CA ILE A 665 64.36 20.37 -29.15
C ILE A 665 65.21 21.52 -28.61
N VAL A 666 64.82 22.08 -27.46
CA VAL A 666 65.56 23.19 -26.80
C VAL A 666 66.94 22.73 -26.30
N VAL A 667 67.08 21.48 -25.87
CA VAL A 667 68.36 20.91 -25.39
C VAL A 667 69.21 20.31 -26.53
N GLY A 668 68.77 20.42 -27.80
CA GLY A 668 69.55 19.98 -28.97
C GLY A 668 69.71 18.46 -29.12
N THR A 669 68.83 17.67 -28.48
CA THR A 669 68.86 16.19 -28.52
C THR A 669 67.83 15.60 -29.51
N SER A 670 67.09 16.44 -30.23
CA SER A 670 66.22 16.05 -31.34
C SER A 670 66.99 15.93 -32.65
N SER A 671 66.65 14.96 -33.50
CA SER A 671 67.23 14.79 -34.84
C SER A 671 66.69 15.77 -35.90
N LEU A 672 65.90 16.76 -35.50
CA LEU A 672 65.41 17.85 -36.35
C LEU A 672 66.60 18.76 -36.72
N ARG A 673 66.95 18.83 -38.01
CA ARG A 673 67.95 19.77 -38.54
C ARG A 673 67.28 20.81 -39.44
N THR A 674 67.61 22.08 -39.23
CA THR A 674 67.32 23.16 -40.19
C THR A 674 68.18 22.97 -41.43
N HIS A 675 67.62 23.22 -42.61
CA HIS A 675 68.37 23.17 -43.86
C HIS A 675 69.10 24.50 -44.06
N ASP A 676 70.38 24.60 -43.70
CA ASP A 676 71.21 25.74 -44.06
C ASP A 676 71.92 25.48 -45.41
N GLN A 677 71.72 26.39 -46.37
CA GLN A 677 72.60 26.52 -47.53
C GLN A 677 73.81 27.38 -47.12
N SER A 678 74.98 26.79 -47.27
CA SER A 678 76.32 27.34 -47.01
C SER A 678 76.62 28.66 -47.73
N TYR A 679 77.14 29.67 -47.01
CA TYR A 679 78.21 30.61 -47.44
C TYR A 679 78.74 31.41 -46.19
N PRO A 680 79.94 32.03 -46.23
CA PRO A 680 80.90 31.97 -45.13
C PRO A 680 80.91 33.21 -44.22
N VAL A 681 81.34 32.95 -42.98
CA VAL A 681 81.90 33.81 -41.92
C VAL A 681 81.90 35.33 -42.16
N ASN A 682 81.18 36.06 -41.30
CA ASN A 682 81.69 37.26 -40.66
C ASN A 682 81.05 37.43 -39.26
N ASP A 683 81.87 37.95 -38.35
CA ASP A 683 81.67 37.99 -36.91
C ASP A 683 80.47 38.82 -36.42
N SER A 684 80.03 38.41 -35.22
CA SER A 684 79.39 39.20 -34.15
C SER A 684 77.93 39.61 -34.31
N GLU A 685 77.05 38.84 -33.67
CA GLU A 685 76.06 39.40 -32.75
C GLU A 685 75.70 38.37 -31.65
N THR A 686 76.56 38.29 -30.65
CA THR A 686 76.20 37.68 -29.36
C THR A 686 75.33 38.66 -28.58
N ILE A 687 74.07 38.31 -28.31
CA ILE A 687 73.27 38.98 -27.28
C ILE A 687 73.57 38.29 -25.94
N PRO A 688 73.91 39.05 -24.87
CA PRO A 688 74.55 38.53 -23.67
C PRO A 688 73.55 37.90 -22.68
N LEU A 689 73.92 36.75 -22.10
CA LEU A 689 73.33 36.25 -20.86
C LEU A 689 74.01 36.91 -19.67
N ARG A 690 73.32 37.86 -19.03
CA ARG A 690 73.77 38.49 -17.79
C ARG A 690 73.59 37.50 -16.63
N HIS A 691 74.68 36.83 -16.24
CA HIS A 691 74.80 36.24 -14.92
C HIS A 691 75.02 37.35 -13.90
N THR A 692 74.08 37.56 -12.99
CA THR A 692 74.36 38.20 -11.70
C THR A 692 74.47 37.09 -10.66
N SER A 693 75.70 36.78 -10.27
CA SER A 693 75.97 36.13 -8.99
C SER A 693 75.65 37.11 -7.86
N PHE A 694 75.11 36.61 -6.76
CA PHE A 694 75.05 37.36 -5.51
C PHE A 694 75.46 36.43 -4.36
N LYS A 695 76.56 36.79 -3.70
CA LYS A 695 76.87 36.38 -2.33
C LYS A 695 77.26 37.63 -1.53
N THR A 696 76.43 37.91 -0.51
CA THR A 696 76.71 38.48 0.82
C THR A 696 77.62 39.71 0.96
N SER A 697 77.08 40.82 1.47
CA SER A 697 77.44 41.46 2.76
C SER A 697 76.71 42.80 2.95
N GLU A 698 76.10 42.94 4.15
CA GLU A 698 75.83 44.11 5.00
C GLU A 698 75.22 45.46 4.53
N GLN A 699 74.34 45.93 5.45
CA GLN A 699 74.01 47.31 5.86
C GLN A 699 73.06 48.19 5.01
N ASN A 700 71.77 48.13 5.36
CA ASN A 700 70.91 49.19 5.94
C ASN A 700 71.21 50.69 5.66
N PRO A 701 70.24 51.61 5.84
CA PRO A 701 68.90 51.76 5.25
C PRO A 701 68.75 53.12 4.50
N ASP A 702 67.62 53.30 3.80
CA ASP A 702 66.73 54.49 3.89
C ASP A 702 66.03 54.89 2.57
N ALA A 703 64.77 55.28 2.78
CA ALA A 703 64.04 56.34 2.06
C ALA A 703 63.52 56.11 0.63
N SER A 704 62.21 55.78 0.60
CA SER A 704 61.13 56.67 0.12
C SER A 704 60.91 56.99 -1.37
N ILE A 705 59.64 56.78 -1.78
CA ILE A 705 58.77 57.73 -2.51
C ILE A 705 58.95 57.87 -4.04
N VAL A 706 57.95 57.35 -4.78
CA VAL A 706 57.03 58.04 -5.71
C VAL A 706 57.61 59.21 -6.54
N ASP A 707 57.60 59.17 -7.87
CA ASP A 707 56.50 59.71 -8.70
C ASP A 707 56.77 59.69 -10.21
N LEU A 708 55.68 59.84 -10.95
CA LEU A 708 55.56 60.04 -12.39
C LEU A 708 56.00 61.43 -12.88
N HIS A 709 56.19 61.50 -14.21
CA HIS A 709 56.33 62.63 -15.14
C HIS A 709 57.76 62.79 -15.68
N GLY A 710 57.97 62.86 -16.99
CA GLY A 710 57.11 63.48 -17.98
C GLY A 710 57.75 64.79 -18.41
N ASP A 711 58.50 64.70 -19.51
CA ASP A 711 58.41 65.58 -20.67
C ASP A 711 59.60 66.49 -21.07
N SER A 712 59.73 66.55 -22.40
CA SER A 712 60.44 67.53 -23.23
C SER A 712 61.98 67.48 -23.26
N SER A 713 62.67 67.81 -24.36
CA SER A 713 62.39 67.96 -25.79
C SER A 713 63.73 68.29 -26.44
N TYR A 714 63.95 67.90 -27.70
CA TYR A 714 64.31 68.77 -28.84
C TYR A 714 65.07 68.05 -29.97
N ARG A 715 64.50 68.19 -31.19
CA ARG A 715 65.12 68.41 -32.53
C ARG A 715 66.22 67.46 -33.01
N HIS A 716 66.36 67.08 -34.29
CA HIS A 716 65.92 67.50 -35.62
C HIS A 716 66.18 66.24 -36.51
N GLN A 717 65.46 65.87 -37.58
CA GLN A 717 65.55 66.35 -38.97
C GLN A 717 64.98 65.20 -39.85
N ARG A 718 64.04 65.49 -40.77
CA ARG A 718 64.11 65.33 -42.24
C ARG A 718 64.16 63.92 -42.87
N HIS A 719 63.18 63.70 -43.78
CA HIS A 719 63.13 62.85 -45.00
C HIS A 719 63.38 61.33 -44.85
N GLU A 720 62.66 60.39 -45.47
CA GLU A 720 61.54 60.36 -46.43
C GLU A 720 60.97 58.92 -46.44
N ARG A 721 59.67 58.79 -46.72
CA ARG A 721 58.92 57.56 -47.12
C ARG A 721 59.30 57.17 -48.57
N ASN A 722 59.13 55.97 -49.13
CA ASN A 722 58.24 54.83 -48.88
C ASN A 722 58.62 53.62 -49.78
N HIS A 723 58.15 52.44 -49.37
CA HIS A 723 57.75 51.24 -50.15
C HIS A 723 58.77 50.35 -50.89
N GLY A 724 58.67 49.05 -50.61
CA GLY A 724 59.08 47.97 -51.50
C GLY A 724 59.40 46.68 -50.75
N ALA A 725 58.54 45.67 -50.91
CA ALA A 725 58.61 44.36 -50.30
C ALA A 725 59.96 43.63 -50.48
N ASP A 726 60.38 42.82 -49.51
CA ASP A 726 60.84 41.46 -49.84
C ASP A 726 60.80 40.48 -48.66
N ARG A 727 60.41 39.25 -49.02
CA ARG A 727 60.62 37.92 -48.42
C ARG A 727 61.03 37.78 -46.95
N THR A 728 60.15 37.15 -46.18
CA THR A 728 60.55 36.24 -45.10
C THR A 728 60.70 34.83 -45.67
N ASP A 729 61.94 34.33 -45.69
CA ASP A 729 62.29 32.98 -46.13
C ASP A 729 61.67 31.91 -45.21
N ASP A 730 60.90 31.00 -45.81
CA ASP A 730 60.40 29.79 -45.18
C ASP A 730 61.55 28.79 -44.98
N THR A 731 62.08 28.70 -43.76
CA THR A 731 63.06 27.67 -43.41
C THR A 731 62.39 26.30 -43.30
N LEU A 732 62.85 25.37 -44.15
CA LEU A 732 62.34 24.01 -44.26
C LEU A 732 63.12 23.08 -43.32
N VAL A 733 62.42 22.32 -42.48
CA VAL A 733 63.00 21.38 -41.51
C VAL A 733 62.51 19.98 -41.86
N THR A 734 63.42 19.02 -42.02
CA THR A 734 63.09 17.66 -42.48
C THR A 734 63.30 16.63 -41.36
N LEU A 735 62.34 15.74 -41.16
CA LEU A 735 62.41 14.66 -40.15
C LEU A 735 62.62 13.33 -40.88
N LEU A 736 63.88 12.90 -41.03
CA LEU A 736 64.22 11.61 -41.65
C LEU A 736 64.01 10.46 -40.65
N LEU A 737 62.81 9.88 -40.64
CA LEU A 737 62.54 8.61 -39.97
C LEU A 737 62.22 7.53 -41.00
N ASN A 738 63.15 6.58 -41.15
CA ASN A 738 63.04 5.47 -42.11
C ASN A 738 61.94 4.48 -41.68
N ARG A 739 60.95 4.25 -42.55
CA ARG A 739 59.76 3.41 -42.26
C ARG A 739 60.01 1.90 -42.41
N ARG A 740 61.24 1.46 -42.75
CA ARG A 740 61.59 0.04 -42.93
C ARG A 740 62.80 -0.36 -42.07
N GLY A 741 62.54 -1.24 -41.09
CA GLY A 741 63.57 -2.07 -40.49
C GLY A 741 63.32 -3.53 -40.86
N THR A 742 64.12 -4.06 -41.79
CA THR A 742 64.46 -5.49 -41.90
C THR A 742 65.88 -5.61 -42.42
N ASN A 743 66.84 -5.74 -41.51
CA ASN A 743 68.10 -6.43 -41.78
C ASN A 743 67.79 -7.93 -41.91
N LYS A 744 68.23 -8.56 -42.99
CA LYS A 744 68.65 -9.96 -43.01
C LYS A 744 69.66 -10.16 -44.14
N SER A 745 70.94 -10.18 -43.75
CA SER A 745 72.01 -10.89 -44.43
C SER A 745 71.95 -12.34 -43.97
N ALA A 746 71.93 -13.31 -44.90
CA ALA A 746 72.67 -14.58 -44.84
C ALA A 746 72.07 -15.66 -45.78
N GLU A 747 72.97 -16.21 -46.59
CA GLU A 747 73.13 -17.63 -46.97
C GLU A 747 72.26 -18.25 -48.09
N HIS A 748 72.94 -18.36 -49.24
CA HIS A 748 72.92 -19.52 -50.12
C HIS A 748 73.19 -20.82 -49.34
N LEU A 749 72.37 -21.86 -49.58
CA LEU A 749 72.79 -23.26 -49.68
C LEU A 749 71.74 -24.09 -50.43
N MET A 750 72.21 -25.19 -51.02
CA MET A 750 71.66 -25.98 -52.11
C MET A 750 70.51 -26.96 -51.74
N SER A 751 69.80 -27.41 -52.79
CA SER A 751 69.41 -28.81 -53.06
C SER A 751 68.17 -29.46 -52.42
N ASN A 752 67.23 -29.79 -53.33
CA ASN A 752 66.41 -31.03 -53.49
C ASN A 752 65.33 -31.48 -52.48
N SER A 753 64.19 -31.89 -53.08
CA SER A 753 63.22 -32.98 -52.75
C SER A 753 62.79 -33.14 -51.28
N GLU A 754 61.52 -33.04 -50.91
CA GLU A 754 60.32 -33.77 -51.38
C GLU A 754 59.05 -32.92 -51.27
#